data_AF-B3MA45-F1
#
_entry.id   AF-B3MA45-F1
#
_cell.length_a   1.000
_cell.length_b   1.000
_cell.length_c   1.000
_cell.angle_alpha   90.00
_cell.angle_beta   90.00
_cell.angle_gamma   90.00
#
_symmetry.space_group_name_H-M   'P 1'
#
loop_
_entity.id
_entity.type
_entity.pdbx_description
1 polymer ?
#
loop_
_entity_poly.entity_id
_entity_poly.type
_entity_poly.pdbx_seq_one_letter_code
_entity_poly.pdbx_strand_id
1 'polypeptide(L)'
;MAAAADLVVPTLAIRSSVAVELWSSAGAKQPYEHKSHLPREETKSSRSICFSPDGRYFAYSNGLEVKVLETRKDQASSWPVQCTLPRPKAFYLKFSPRGSYLCTWEHYTITKDRPEGSPNLLVYEVASGNEVFSIVQKNQTDWEPSWSSDESIFAMVVGGEALFYDLGEGTSKGFTSASRKIGGSRGGMLSLGPGNSPPFLAFYTPGAKGAPSMCKLYKYPALGQNQTVACKSFFQADRVEMLWNKRGSGLLLLTSTEVDKSGASYYGNQAVHFMATKGDTCSVPLSKEGPVHCVKWSPKANEFVVVYGFMPSKAALYNLKCDVIFDFGEGPRNCAYFNPFGNLIVLAGFGNLPGAVEVWDVSKREKLANLKCADTTVFEWHPNGEWFVTATTAPRLRISNGFKVYHYSGALLHETMWPQGQELLGIEWQQFQDKTFAEPKITKAKHEGIKSSQPEASKKAYTPPHLRLLKEGKNPDKYLPQPSIPGLAPATAGAGAGGANSNNNKRNPKNKPRGVRKDVHAVNGGDADSAPAAQEVAVLPGATLSPVTTTEDEQLLHQHATPRARNQQENAADQPTHPQGGQANGQNISEKDRKIRSVAKKLSDIKKLKLRRSQGESLELNQLNKIKMEARYLDELKALKLSA
;
A
#
# COMPACT_ATOMS: atom_id res chain seq x y z
N MET A 1 3.86 -28.58 -34.38
CA MET A 1 4.08 -28.65 -32.92
C MET A 1 2.92 -27.97 -32.18
N ALA A 2 1.75 -28.62 -32.10
CA ALA A 2 0.55 -28.02 -31.48
C ALA A 2 -0.07 -28.85 -30.34
N ALA A 3 0.48 -30.04 -30.07
CA ALA A 3 -0.10 -31.03 -29.13
C ALA A 3 0.67 -31.14 -27.80
N ALA A 4 1.55 -30.18 -27.49
CA ALA A 4 2.40 -30.19 -26.28
C ALA A 4 2.02 -29.13 -25.24
N ALA A 5 1.09 -28.21 -25.57
CA ALA A 5 0.70 -27.11 -24.69
C ALA A 5 -0.23 -27.56 -23.54
N ASP A 6 -1.09 -28.56 -23.80
CA ASP A 6 -2.09 -29.05 -22.84
C ASP A 6 -1.50 -29.85 -21.65
N LEU A 7 -0.17 -30.01 -21.60
CA LEU A 7 0.56 -30.78 -20.58
C LEU A 7 1.17 -29.91 -19.46
N VAL A 8 1.19 -28.59 -19.61
CA VAL A 8 1.75 -27.67 -18.60
C VAL A 8 0.64 -27.08 -17.75
N VAL A 9 0.53 -27.54 -16.50
CA VAL A 9 -0.36 -26.94 -15.48
C VAL A 9 0.47 -26.02 -14.58
N PRO A 10 0.29 -24.68 -14.63
CA PRO A 10 0.93 -23.74 -13.72
C PRO A 10 0.73 -24.11 -12.25
N THR A 11 1.81 -24.07 -11.47
CA THR A 11 1.71 -24.13 -10.01
C THR A 11 1.20 -22.79 -9.45
N LEU A 12 0.42 -22.85 -8.37
CA LEU A 12 0.09 -21.70 -7.54
C LEU A 12 1.03 -21.71 -6.33
N ALA A 13 1.85 -20.66 -6.17
CA ALA A 13 2.60 -20.47 -4.94
C ALA A 13 1.70 -19.90 -3.85
N ILE A 14 1.83 -20.46 -2.64
CA ILE A 14 1.05 -20.07 -1.47
C ILE A 14 1.99 -19.72 -0.33
N ARG A 15 1.80 -18.54 0.26
CA ARG A 15 2.44 -18.10 1.49
C ARG A 15 1.40 -17.98 2.58
N SER A 16 1.52 -18.76 3.63
CA SER A 16 0.62 -18.79 4.78
C SER A 16 1.34 -18.39 6.08
N SER A 17 0.61 -18.32 7.18
CA SER A 17 1.16 -18.11 8.53
C SER A 17 1.90 -19.31 9.11
N VAL A 18 1.99 -20.44 8.38
CA VAL A 18 2.63 -21.68 8.85
C VAL A 18 3.64 -22.27 7.87
N ALA A 19 3.50 -22.02 6.56
CA ALA A 19 4.35 -22.57 5.52
C ALA A 19 4.38 -21.71 4.24
N VAL A 20 5.46 -21.86 3.48
CA VAL A 20 5.49 -21.61 2.03
C VAL A 20 5.30 -22.96 1.35
N GLU A 21 4.34 -23.08 0.44
CA GLU A 21 4.06 -24.32 -0.28
C GLU A 21 3.53 -24.05 -1.68
N LEU A 22 3.75 -25.00 -2.59
CA LEU A 22 3.26 -24.93 -3.95
C LEU A 22 2.11 -25.92 -4.16
N TRP A 23 1.05 -25.44 -4.80
CA TRP A 23 -0.15 -26.20 -5.15
C TRP A 23 -0.25 -26.36 -6.67
N SER A 24 -0.85 -27.45 -7.14
CA SER A 24 -1.18 -27.62 -8.57
C SER A 24 -2.41 -28.50 -8.73
N SER A 25 -3.11 -28.36 -9.86
CA SER A 25 -4.19 -29.26 -10.23
C SER A 25 -3.67 -30.46 -11.05
N ALA A 26 -4.43 -31.55 -11.12
CA ALA A 26 -4.22 -32.65 -12.05
C ALA A 26 -4.95 -32.46 -13.41
N GLY A 27 -5.65 -31.33 -13.61
CA GLY A 27 -6.29 -30.95 -14.87
C GLY A 27 -7.55 -30.11 -14.64
N ALA A 28 -8.14 -29.55 -15.71
CA ALA A 28 -9.22 -28.55 -15.64
C ALA A 28 -10.51 -28.93 -14.87
N LYS A 29 -10.65 -30.18 -14.41
CA LYS A 29 -11.77 -30.69 -13.59
C LYS A 29 -11.35 -31.18 -12.19
N GLN A 30 -10.07 -31.05 -11.83
CA GLN A 30 -9.52 -31.49 -10.54
C GLN A 30 -9.18 -30.27 -9.67
N PRO A 31 -9.31 -30.36 -8.34
CA PRO A 31 -8.96 -29.26 -7.45
C PRO A 31 -7.48 -28.88 -7.57
N TYR A 32 -7.14 -27.66 -7.16
CA TYR A 32 -5.76 -27.36 -6.79
C TYR A 32 -5.50 -27.92 -5.40
N GLU A 33 -4.36 -28.58 -5.24
CA GLU A 33 -3.92 -29.18 -3.98
C GLU A 33 -2.40 -29.15 -3.87
N HIS A 34 -1.86 -29.23 -2.66
CA HIS A 34 -0.44 -29.46 -2.46
C HIS A 34 -0.11 -30.92 -2.79
N LYS A 35 0.79 -31.13 -3.76
CA LYS A 35 1.28 -32.47 -4.15
C LYS A 35 2.63 -32.74 -3.49
N SER A 36 2.85 -33.96 -3.01
CA SER A 36 4.04 -34.34 -2.23
C SER A 36 5.39 -34.23 -2.96
N HIS A 37 5.41 -34.13 -4.29
CA HIS A 37 6.63 -33.84 -5.06
C HIS A 37 6.95 -32.34 -5.15
N LEU A 38 6.00 -31.46 -4.83
CA LEU A 38 6.21 -30.01 -4.87
C LEU A 38 6.86 -29.49 -3.57
N PRO A 39 7.70 -28.45 -3.64
CA PRO A 39 8.20 -27.74 -2.48
C PRO A 39 7.14 -27.33 -1.46
N ARG A 40 7.44 -27.62 -0.19
CA ARG A 40 6.82 -27.08 1.01
C ARG A 40 7.89 -26.89 2.09
N GLU A 41 7.88 -25.75 2.75
CA GLU A 41 8.73 -25.44 3.89
C GLU A 41 7.91 -24.80 5.01
N GLU A 42 7.92 -25.41 6.20
CA GLU A 42 7.16 -24.92 7.35
C GLU A 42 7.92 -23.76 8.02
N THR A 43 7.40 -22.55 7.84
CA THR A 43 7.95 -21.32 8.41
C THR A 43 6.84 -20.33 8.72
N LYS A 44 6.91 -19.74 9.92
CA LYS A 44 6.04 -18.66 10.39
C LYS A 44 6.61 -17.27 10.06
N SER A 45 7.78 -17.22 9.43
CA SER A 45 8.60 -16.01 9.25
C SER A 45 8.75 -15.60 7.78
N SER A 46 8.14 -16.32 6.84
CA SER A 46 8.17 -15.96 5.41
C SER A 46 7.47 -14.64 5.15
N ARG A 47 8.19 -13.69 4.53
CA ARG A 47 7.72 -12.35 4.20
C ARG A 47 7.35 -12.21 2.73
N SER A 48 7.99 -13.01 1.87
CA SER A 48 8.01 -12.84 0.43
C SER A 48 8.15 -14.19 -0.28
N ILE A 49 7.40 -14.31 -1.37
CA ILE A 49 7.51 -15.30 -2.45
C ILE A 49 7.64 -14.51 -3.76
N CYS A 50 8.28 -15.09 -4.78
CA CYS A 50 8.36 -14.50 -6.13
C CYS A 50 8.80 -15.56 -7.15
N PHE A 51 8.15 -15.63 -8.31
CA PHE A 51 8.66 -16.35 -9.50
C PHE A 51 9.54 -15.44 -10.37
N SER A 52 10.50 -16.02 -11.09
CA SER A 52 11.19 -15.31 -12.17
C SER A 52 10.23 -15.03 -13.33
N PRO A 53 10.41 -13.95 -14.13
CA PRO A 53 9.44 -13.55 -15.16
C PRO A 53 9.23 -14.59 -16.27
N ASP A 54 10.19 -15.51 -16.44
CA ASP A 54 10.15 -16.62 -17.39
C ASP A 54 9.68 -17.95 -16.78
N GLY A 55 9.44 -17.97 -15.46
CA GLY A 55 8.99 -19.13 -14.70
C GLY A 55 10.08 -20.10 -14.25
N ARG A 56 11.36 -19.91 -14.62
CA ARG A 56 12.46 -20.87 -14.35
C ARG A 56 12.85 -21.00 -12.88
N TYR A 57 12.66 -19.95 -12.07
CA TYR A 57 13.05 -19.93 -10.67
C TYR A 57 11.89 -19.51 -9.77
N PHE A 58 11.87 -20.06 -8.55
CA PHE A 58 10.99 -19.65 -7.47
C PHE A 58 11.81 -19.27 -6.24
N ALA A 59 11.70 -18.03 -5.78
CA ALA A 59 12.41 -17.52 -4.62
C ALA A 59 11.47 -17.24 -3.45
N TYR A 60 11.88 -17.58 -2.23
CA TYR A 60 11.14 -17.24 -1.02
C TYR A 60 12.07 -16.98 0.17
N SER A 61 11.62 -16.10 1.06
CA SER A 61 12.24 -15.92 2.39
C SER A 61 11.66 -16.93 3.38
N ASN A 62 12.50 -17.53 4.22
CA ASN A 62 12.06 -18.40 5.33
C ASN A 62 12.29 -17.78 6.73
N GLY A 63 12.97 -16.63 6.80
CA GLY A 63 13.32 -15.93 8.06
C GLY A 63 14.71 -16.25 8.61
N LEU A 64 15.44 -17.19 8.00
CA LEU A 64 16.85 -17.50 8.23
C LEU A 64 17.69 -17.11 7.00
N GLU A 65 17.16 -17.37 5.81
CA GLU A 65 17.76 -17.15 4.51
C GLU A 65 16.67 -16.87 3.45
N VAL A 66 17.12 -16.59 2.22
CA VAL A 66 16.29 -16.65 1.02
C VAL A 66 16.75 -17.86 0.21
N LYS A 67 15.81 -18.74 -0.15
CA LYS A 67 16.08 -19.90 -1.02
C LYS A 67 15.61 -19.58 -2.43
N VAL A 68 16.40 -19.98 -3.42
CA VAL A 68 16.01 -19.98 -4.84
C VAL A 68 15.96 -21.42 -5.31
N LEU A 69 14.80 -21.85 -5.79
CA LEU A 69 14.58 -23.18 -6.37
C LEU A 69 14.53 -23.10 -7.90
N GLU A 70 15.10 -24.07 -8.59
CA GLU A 70 14.89 -24.27 -10.03
C GLU A 70 13.55 -24.99 -10.26
N THR A 71 12.63 -24.38 -11.02
CA THR A 71 11.34 -25.01 -11.30
C THR A 71 11.49 -26.14 -12.31
N ARG A 72 10.98 -27.32 -11.98
CA ARG A 72 10.97 -28.46 -12.89
C ARG A 72 9.65 -28.62 -13.61
N LYS A 73 9.73 -28.98 -14.90
CA LYS A 73 8.57 -29.15 -15.81
C LYS A 73 8.05 -30.58 -15.84
N ASP A 74 8.86 -31.56 -15.42
CA ASP A 74 8.42 -32.92 -15.17
C ASP A 74 7.68 -33.01 -13.84
N GLN A 75 6.48 -33.62 -13.84
CA GLN A 75 5.64 -33.80 -12.64
C GLN A 75 6.17 -34.88 -11.67
N ALA A 76 7.46 -35.22 -11.76
CA ALA A 76 8.09 -36.37 -11.12
C ALA A 76 9.24 -35.99 -10.17
N SER A 77 9.91 -34.86 -10.41
CA SER A 77 11.02 -34.38 -9.57
C SER A 77 10.59 -33.29 -8.59
N SER A 78 11.17 -33.32 -7.39
CA SER A 78 11.21 -32.13 -6.53
C SER A 78 12.08 -31.03 -7.15
N TRP A 79 11.76 -29.78 -6.85
CA TRP A 79 12.50 -28.62 -7.36
C TRP A 79 13.78 -28.43 -6.54
N PRO A 80 14.99 -28.55 -7.14
CA PRO A 80 16.24 -28.45 -6.39
C PRO A 80 16.53 -27.00 -6.00
N VAL A 81 17.31 -26.83 -4.92
CA VAL A 81 17.85 -25.52 -4.54
C VAL A 81 18.96 -25.13 -5.53
N GLN A 82 18.77 -24.02 -6.22
CA GLN A 82 19.79 -23.41 -7.09
C GLN A 82 20.85 -22.70 -6.25
N CYS A 83 20.42 -21.89 -5.28
CA CYS A 83 21.29 -21.19 -4.33
C CYS A 83 20.49 -20.77 -3.08
N THR A 84 21.20 -20.47 -2.00
CA THR A 84 20.62 -19.78 -0.83
C THR A 84 21.42 -18.52 -0.50
N LEU A 85 20.73 -17.50 0.01
CA LEU A 85 21.26 -16.17 0.24
C LEU A 85 21.09 -15.81 1.73
N PRO A 86 22.15 -15.36 2.45
CA PRO A 86 22.12 -15.15 3.90
C PRO A 86 21.39 -13.84 4.30
N ARG A 87 20.09 -13.76 3.98
CA ARG A 87 19.23 -12.58 4.15
C ARG A 87 17.97 -12.91 4.97
N PRO A 88 18.11 -13.20 6.29
CA PRO A 88 16.99 -13.53 7.18
C PRO A 88 15.93 -12.43 7.30
N LYS A 89 16.28 -11.16 7.00
CA LYS A 89 15.36 -10.02 7.14
C LYS A 89 14.75 -9.59 5.80
N ALA A 90 15.10 -10.25 4.69
CA ALA A 90 14.53 -10.03 3.36
C ALA A 90 13.01 -9.87 3.43
N PHE A 91 12.54 -8.69 3.05
CA PHE A 91 11.13 -8.32 3.15
C PHE A 91 10.48 -8.27 1.76
N TYR A 92 11.23 -7.83 0.75
CA TYR A 92 10.86 -7.94 -0.66
C TYR A 92 11.92 -8.70 -1.45
N LEU A 93 11.46 -9.38 -2.50
CA LEU A 93 12.26 -10.11 -3.48
C LEU A 93 11.80 -9.65 -4.87
N LYS A 94 12.72 -9.46 -5.81
CA LYS A 94 12.39 -9.16 -7.21
C LYS A 94 13.45 -9.68 -8.17
N PHE A 95 13.08 -10.58 -9.07
CA PHE A 95 13.95 -11.00 -10.15
C PHE A 95 14.12 -9.90 -11.21
N SER A 96 15.28 -9.89 -11.87
CA SER A 96 15.53 -9.14 -13.10
C SER A 96 14.73 -9.72 -14.30
N PRO A 97 14.58 -8.99 -15.43
CA PRO A 97 13.65 -9.35 -16.51
C PRO A 97 13.82 -10.75 -17.16
N ARG A 98 15.00 -11.36 -17.07
CA ARG A 98 15.29 -12.71 -17.57
C ARG A 98 15.60 -13.70 -16.43
N GLY A 99 15.46 -13.28 -15.17
CA GLY A 99 15.73 -14.10 -14.00
C GLY A 99 17.22 -14.37 -13.70
N SER A 100 18.16 -13.68 -14.35
CA SER A 100 19.60 -13.89 -14.11
C SER A 100 20.06 -13.33 -12.76
N TYR A 101 19.36 -12.31 -12.26
CA TYR A 101 19.63 -11.68 -10.97
C TYR A 101 18.40 -11.68 -10.06
N LEU A 102 18.64 -11.73 -8.75
CA LEU A 102 17.62 -11.58 -7.71
C LEU A 102 17.97 -10.39 -6.81
N CYS A 103 17.10 -9.38 -6.79
CA CYS A 103 17.18 -8.25 -5.88
C CYS A 103 16.48 -8.61 -4.56
N THR A 104 17.14 -8.34 -3.43
CA THR A 104 16.57 -8.46 -2.08
C THR A 104 16.53 -7.08 -1.41
N TRP A 105 15.42 -6.75 -0.73
CA TRP A 105 15.33 -5.55 0.11
C TRP A 105 15.01 -5.90 1.57
N GLU A 106 15.85 -5.41 2.47
CA GLU A 106 15.64 -5.47 3.93
C GLU A 106 15.27 -4.09 4.46
N HIS A 107 14.59 -4.03 5.62
CA HIS A 107 14.32 -2.76 6.28
C HIS A 107 15.63 -2.09 6.70
N TYR A 108 15.83 -0.83 6.30
CA TYR A 108 17.01 -0.05 6.68
C TYR A 108 17.14 0.10 8.20
N THR A 109 18.26 -0.35 8.75
CA THR A 109 18.58 -0.24 10.18
C THR A 109 19.92 0.45 10.40
N ILE A 110 19.95 1.37 11.36
CA ILE A 110 21.18 1.98 11.91
C ILE A 110 21.53 1.24 13.20
N THR A 111 22.81 0.91 13.41
CA THR A 111 23.33 0.44 14.71
C THR A 111 24.34 1.47 15.25
N LYS A 112 24.71 1.35 16.54
CA LYS A 112 25.73 2.23 17.14
C LYS A 112 27.09 2.10 16.43
N ASP A 113 27.36 0.92 15.89
CA ASP A 113 28.61 0.50 15.25
C ASP A 113 28.63 0.84 13.74
N ARG A 114 27.47 1.13 13.15
CA ARG A 114 27.30 1.57 11.75
C ARG A 114 26.27 2.71 11.68
N PRO A 115 26.65 3.96 12.05
CA PRO A 115 25.74 5.11 12.04
C PRO A 115 25.22 5.48 10.64
N GLU A 116 25.96 5.14 9.57
CA GLU A 116 25.53 5.34 8.17
C GLU A 116 24.49 4.29 7.70
N GLY A 117 24.29 3.23 8.49
CA GLY A 117 23.47 2.06 8.17
C GLY A 117 24.22 0.99 7.37
N SER A 118 23.70 -0.24 7.38
CA SER A 118 24.17 -1.32 6.51
C SER A 118 23.49 -1.26 5.13
N PRO A 119 24.15 -1.71 4.04
CA PRO A 119 23.47 -1.99 2.78
C PRO A 119 22.24 -2.87 3.00
N ASN A 120 21.12 -2.46 2.42
CA ASN A 120 19.81 -3.09 2.62
C ASN A 120 19.04 -3.30 1.30
N LEU A 121 19.53 -2.75 0.19
CA LEU A 121 19.23 -3.22 -1.16
C LEU A 121 20.46 -3.99 -1.66
N LEU A 122 20.28 -5.24 -2.06
CA LEU A 122 21.35 -6.11 -2.53
C LEU A 122 20.88 -6.91 -3.75
N VAL A 123 21.80 -7.23 -4.65
CA VAL A 123 21.57 -7.94 -5.91
C VAL A 123 22.50 -9.14 -6.00
N TYR A 124 21.92 -10.30 -6.31
CA TYR A 124 22.63 -11.58 -6.43
C TYR A 124 22.56 -12.10 -7.84
N GLU A 125 23.66 -12.68 -8.33
CA GLU A 125 23.63 -13.51 -9.55
C GLU A 125 23.03 -14.88 -9.20
N VAL A 126 21.90 -15.23 -9.82
CA VAL A 126 21.12 -16.44 -9.45
C VAL A 126 21.89 -17.73 -9.72
N ALA A 127 22.71 -17.75 -10.77
CA ALA A 127 23.49 -18.92 -11.17
C ALA A 127 24.55 -19.31 -10.14
N SER A 128 25.19 -18.34 -9.48
CA SER A 128 26.30 -18.56 -8.55
C SER A 128 25.96 -18.31 -7.08
N GLY A 129 24.87 -17.57 -6.80
CA GLY A 129 24.52 -17.09 -5.46
C GLY A 129 25.36 -15.91 -4.96
N ASN A 130 26.31 -15.40 -5.76
CA ASN A 130 27.22 -14.33 -5.35
C ASN A 130 26.53 -12.96 -5.30
N GLU A 131 26.89 -12.14 -4.31
CA GLU A 131 26.50 -10.73 -4.22
C GLU A 131 27.29 -9.92 -5.27
N VAL A 132 26.60 -9.33 -6.24
CA VAL A 132 27.23 -8.54 -7.33
C VAL A 132 27.10 -7.03 -7.12
N PHE A 133 26.13 -6.59 -6.31
CA PHE A 133 25.91 -5.18 -6.00
C PHE A 133 25.15 -5.03 -4.67
N SER A 134 25.53 -4.07 -3.83
CA SER A 134 24.76 -3.70 -2.64
C SER A 134 24.90 -2.22 -2.27
N ILE A 135 23.82 -1.65 -1.71
CA ILE A 135 23.73 -0.22 -1.40
C ILE A 135 22.72 0.05 -0.26
N VAL A 136 22.85 1.21 0.37
CA VAL A 136 21.88 1.75 1.32
C VAL A 136 20.72 2.40 0.56
N GLN A 137 19.51 1.82 0.66
CA GLN A 137 18.27 2.37 0.13
C GLN A 137 17.30 2.67 1.29
N LYS A 138 17.20 3.95 1.65
CA LYS A 138 16.41 4.45 2.80
C LYS A 138 14.91 4.54 2.50
N ASN A 139 14.52 4.60 1.23
CA ASN A 139 13.11 4.59 0.82
C ASN A 139 12.61 3.15 0.66
N GLN A 140 11.44 2.85 1.26
CA GLN A 140 10.76 1.56 1.08
C GLN A 140 9.88 1.53 -0.19
N THR A 141 9.32 2.69 -0.57
CA THR A 141 8.62 2.87 -1.85
C THR A 141 9.60 2.98 -2.99
N ASP A 142 9.25 2.41 -4.15
CA ASP A 142 10.03 2.48 -5.38
C ASP A 142 11.49 1.98 -5.19
N TRP A 143 11.64 0.94 -4.34
CA TRP A 143 12.92 0.30 -4.01
C TRP A 143 13.50 -0.51 -5.18
N GLU A 144 12.65 -0.98 -6.09
CA GLU A 144 13.00 -1.90 -7.17
C GLU A 144 13.95 -1.25 -8.18
N PRO A 145 15.13 -1.83 -8.46
CA PRO A 145 16.00 -1.35 -9.52
C PRO A 145 15.36 -1.50 -10.90
N SER A 146 15.65 -0.55 -11.79
CA SER A 146 15.26 -0.64 -13.20
C SER A 146 16.30 -1.46 -13.97
N TRP A 147 15.82 -2.28 -14.91
CA TRP A 147 16.65 -3.12 -15.77
C TRP A 147 16.22 -2.96 -17.24
N SER A 148 17.15 -3.09 -18.18
CA SER A 148 16.79 -3.35 -19.59
C SER A 148 16.30 -4.79 -19.76
N SER A 149 15.47 -5.06 -20.78
CA SER A 149 14.87 -6.40 -20.96
C SER A 149 15.85 -7.48 -21.39
N ASP A 150 17.02 -7.11 -21.91
CA ASP A 150 18.15 -8.00 -22.20
C ASP A 150 19.11 -8.16 -21.01
N GLU A 151 18.94 -7.36 -19.94
CA GLU A 151 19.80 -7.24 -18.75
C GLU A 151 21.20 -6.65 -19.00
N SER A 152 21.42 -5.97 -20.15
CA SER A 152 22.68 -5.24 -20.40
C SER A 152 22.82 -3.95 -19.59
N ILE A 153 21.74 -3.38 -19.06
CA ILE A 153 21.77 -2.13 -18.27
C ILE A 153 21.02 -2.35 -16.95
N PHE A 154 21.70 -2.05 -15.85
CA PHE A 154 21.13 -1.87 -14.52
C PHE A 154 21.07 -0.38 -14.18
N ALA A 155 19.97 0.09 -13.59
CA ALA A 155 19.83 1.50 -13.24
C ALA A 155 18.98 1.72 -11.98
N MET A 156 19.38 2.69 -11.15
CA MET A 156 18.67 3.01 -9.91
C MET A 156 18.76 4.50 -9.57
N VAL A 157 17.85 4.99 -8.72
CA VAL A 157 17.87 6.37 -8.24
C VAL A 157 18.44 6.46 -6.82
N VAL A 158 19.47 7.28 -6.65
CA VAL A 158 20.10 7.59 -5.36
C VAL A 158 20.04 9.10 -5.15
N GLY A 159 19.37 9.54 -4.08
CA GLY A 159 19.21 10.98 -3.75
C GLY A 159 18.38 11.82 -4.74
N GLY A 160 17.94 11.25 -5.86
CA GLY A 160 17.32 11.97 -6.98
C GLY A 160 18.21 12.06 -8.23
N GLU A 161 19.43 11.51 -8.19
CA GLU A 161 20.24 11.21 -9.37
C GLU A 161 20.02 9.75 -9.77
N ALA A 162 19.68 9.51 -11.03
CA ALA A 162 19.65 8.18 -11.63
C ALA A 162 21.05 7.80 -12.09
N LEU A 163 21.55 6.66 -11.61
CA LEU A 163 22.83 6.05 -11.94
C LEU A 163 22.60 4.86 -12.89
N PHE A 164 23.42 4.74 -13.92
CA PHE A 164 23.38 3.64 -14.89
C PHE A 164 24.67 2.85 -14.84
N TYR A 165 24.54 1.52 -14.90
CA TYR A 165 25.60 0.54 -14.84
C TYR A 165 25.50 -0.32 -16.10
N ASP A 166 26.59 -0.43 -16.85
CA ASP A 166 26.61 -1.09 -18.16
C ASP A 166 27.24 -2.48 -18.00
N LEU A 167 26.41 -3.52 -18.12
CA LEU A 167 26.77 -4.89 -17.78
C LEU A 167 27.30 -5.68 -19.00
N GLY A 168 27.42 -5.03 -20.16
CA GLY A 168 27.86 -5.67 -21.42
C GLY A 168 29.28 -6.23 -21.39
N GLU A 169 30.17 -5.71 -20.53
CA GLU A 169 31.53 -6.26 -20.29
C GLU A 169 31.56 -7.37 -19.21
N GLY A 170 30.42 -7.75 -18.64
CA GLY A 170 30.29 -8.78 -17.61
C GLY A 170 30.18 -8.25 -16.17
N THR A 171 29.72 -9.12 -15.28
CA THR A 171 29.34 -8.82 -13.89
C THR A 171 30.47 -8.20 -13.06
N SER A 172 31.71 -8.64 -13.24
CA SER A 172 32.87 -8.23 -12.44
C SER A 172 33.32 -6.78 -12.63
N LYS A 173 32.90 -6.12 -13.72
CA LYS A 173 33.13 -4.69 -13.98
C LYS A 173 31.85 -3.87 -13.97
N GLY A 174 30.76 -4.41 -14.52
CA GLY A 174 29.57 -3.63 -14.83
C GLY A 174 28.92 -2.97 -13.61
N PHE A 175 28.97 -3.63 -12.45
CA PHE A 175 28.44 -3.10 -11.19
C PHE A 175 29.42 -2.21 -10.40
N THR A 176 30.70 -2.15 -10.78
CA THR A 176 31.75 -1.47 -10.00
C THR A 176 31.62 0.05 -10.01
N SER A 177 31.15 0.64 -11.12
CA SER A 177 30.99 2.09 -11.24
C SER A 177 29.85 2.46 -12.19
N ALA A 178 29.20 3.58 -11.92
CA ALA A 178 28.13 4.09 -12.78
C ALA A 178 28.74 4.68 -14.06
N SER A 179 28.42 4.08 -15.21
CA SER A 179 28.90 4.51 -16.54
C SER A 179 28.30 5.86 -16.96
N ARG A 180 27.06 6.15 -16.53
CA ARG A 180 26.31 7.38 -16.84
C ARG A 180 25.42 7.79 -15.67
N LYS A 181 25.02 9.06 -15.65
CA LYS A 181 24.06 9.59 -14.67
C LYS A 181 23.17 10.69 -15.24
N ILE A 182 21.97 10.87 -14.67
CA ILE A 182 21.02 11.95 -15.02
C ILE A 182 20.21 12.38 -13.80
N GLY A 183 19.80 13.64 -13.73
CA GLY A 183 18.96 14.18 -12.64
C GLY A 183 19.76 14.94 -11.59
N GLY A 184 19.62 14.55 -10.31
CA GLY A 184 20.17 15.24 -9.14
C GLY A 184 19.15 16.09 -8.37
N SER A 185 17.94 16.25 -8.90
CA SER A 185 16.82 16.89 -8.21
C SER A 185 16.19 15.95 -7.18
N ARG A 186 16.05 16.39 -5.92
CA ARG A 186 15.32 15.63 -4.88
C ARG A 186 13.93 15.21 -5.38
N GLY A 187 13.62 13.93 -5.27
CA GLY A 187 12.34 13.35 -5.74
C GLY A 187 12.30 13.05 -7.24
N GLY A 188 13.43 13.12 -7.95
CA GLY A 188 13.53 12.58 -9.30
C GLY A 188 13.25 11.07 -9.31
N MET A 189 12.63 10.56 -10.38
CA MET A 189 12.27 9.15 -10.54
C MET A 189 12.68 8.66 -11.93
N LEU A 190 13.13 7.40 -12.03
CA LEU A 190 13.50 6.74 -13.28
C LEU A 190 12.48 5.64 -13.62
N SER A 191 12.25 5.42 -14.91
CA SER A 191 11.62 4.21 -15.42
C SER A 191 12.23 3.81 -16.76
N LEU A 192 12.89 2.64 -16.82
CA LEU A 192 13.35 2.05 -18.08
C LEU A 192 12.17 1.42 -18.84
N GLY A 193 12.13 1.63 -20.16
CA GLY A 193 11.14 1.03 -21.04
C GLY A 193 11.51 -0.41 -21.41
N PRO A 194 10.56 -1.37 -21.38
CA PRO A 194 10.81 -2.75 -21.77
C PRO A 194 10.91 -2.92 -23.30
N GLY A 195 11.52 -4.00 -23.75
CA GLY A 195 11.62 -4.35 -25.18
C GLY A 195 13.04 -4.20 -25.72
N ASN A 196 13.20 -3.50 -26.85
CA ASN A 196 14.46 -3.45 -27.59
C ASN A 196 15.53 -2.63 -26.84
N SER A 197 16.71 -3.20 -26.64
CA SER A 197 17.91 -2.47 -26.23
C SER A 197 18.67 -1.90 -27.43
N PRO A 198 19.33 -0.72 -27.32
CA PRO A 198 19.33 0.18 -26.16
C PRO A 198 17.95 0.78 -25.84
N PRO A 199 17.51 0.73 -24.57
CA PRO A 199 16.14 1.03 -24.19
C PRO A 199 15.82 2.53 -24.28
N PHE A 200 14.54 2.83 -24.45
CA PHE A 200 14.01 4.15 -24.09
C PHE A 200 13.87 4.22 -22.57
N LEU A 201 13.97 5.43 -22.01
CA LEU A 201 13.76 5.66 -20.59
C LEU A 201 13.03 6.97 -20.33
N ALA A 202 12.32 7.01 -19.21
CA ALA A 202 11.65 8.18 -18.71
C ALA A 202 12.33 8.62 -17.41
N PHE A 203 12.64 9.92 -17.33
CA PHE A 203 13.08 10.55 -16.09
C PHE A 203 12.09 11.64 -15.68
N TYR A 204 11.54 11.51 -14.48
CA TYR A 204 10.69 12.51 -13.85
C TYR A 204 11.53 13.47 -13.02
N THR A 205 11.26 14.76 -13.14
CA THR A 205 11.83 15.85 -12.36
C THR A 205 10.69 16.65 -11.72
N PRO A 206 10.55 16.63 -10.38
CA PRO A 206 9.59 17.47 -9.68
C PRO A 206 9.83 18.96 -9.91
N GLY A 207 8.74 19.71 -10.07
CA GLY A 207 8.80 21.16 -10.19
C GLY A 207 9.21 21.81 -8.87
N ALA A 208 10.12 22.79 -8.93
CA ALA A 208 10.35 23.72 -7.83
C ALA A 208 9.07 24.52 -7.51
N LYS A 209 9.00 25.20 -6.36
CA LYS A 209 7.79 25.91 -5.89
C LYS A 209 7.30 26.96 -6.91
N GLY A 210 6.27 26.60 -7.69
CA GLY A 210 5.67 27.43 -8.74
C GLY A 210 6.09 27.09 -10.17
N ALA A 211 7.14 26.29 -10.34
CA ALA A 211 7.52 25.72 -11.64
C ALA A 211 6.68 24.45 -11.95
N PRO A 212 6.49 24.10 -13.23
CA PRO A 212 5.90 22.81 -13.60
C PRO A 212 6.85 21.66 -13.24
N SER A 213 6.29 20.51 -12.90
CA SER A 213 7.02 19.24 -12.95
C SER A 213 7.14 18.80 -14.41
N MET A 214 8.13 17.96 -14.71
CA MET A 214 8.34 17.45 -16.07
C MET A 214 8.77 15.99 -16.10
N CYS A 215 8.24 15.25 -17.06
CA CYS A 215 8.76 13.94 -17.45
C CYS A 215 9.44 14.06 -18.82
N LYS A 216 10.69 13.59 -18.91
CA LYS A 216 11.50 13.62 -20.13
C LYS A 216 11.80 12.19 -20.59
N LEU A 217 11.59 11.94 -21.87
CA LEU A 217 11.87 10.68 -22.53
C LEU A 217 13.24 10.76 -23.23
N TYR A 218 14.06 9.74 -23.07
CA TYR A 218 15.38 9.60 -23.69
C TYR A 218 15.52 8.23 -24.35
N LYS A 219 16.53 8.08 -25.20
CA LYS A 219 16.98 6.76 -25.68
C LYS A 219 18.41 6.56 -25.20
N TYR A 220 18.67 5.53 -24.39
CA TYR A 220 20.04 5.23 -23.95
C TYR A 220 20.95 4.96 -25.16
N PRO A 221 22.22 5.38 -25.18
CA PRO A 221 22.97 6.10 -24.14
C PRO A 221 22.88 7.65 -24.24
N ALA A 222 21.98 8.20 -25.06
CA ALA A 222 21.83 9.62 -25.34
C ALA A 222 21.00 10.33 -24.26
N LEU A 223 21.67 10.68 -23.15
CA LEU A 223 21.06 11.27 -21.94
C LEU A 223 21.24 12.81 -21.82
N GLY A 224 21.83 13.46 -22.83
CA GLY A 224 22.06 14.90 -22.82
C GLY A 224 20.75 15.71 -22.83
N GLN A 225 20.72 16.91 -22.24
CA GLN A 225 19.49 17.70 -22.13
C GLN A 225 18.83 18.02 -23.49
N ASN A 226 19.64 18.14 -24.56
CA ASN A 226 19.18 18.38 -25.93
C ASN A 226 18.87 17.09 -26.72
N GLN A 227 18.93 15.92 -26.07
CA GLN A 227 18.70 14.59 -26.66
C GLN A 227 17.37 13.96 -26.17
N THR A 228 16.48 14.78 -25.62
CA THR A 228 15.12 14.35 -25.23
C THR A 228 14.30 13.98 -26.45
N VAL A 229 13.80 12.75 -26.49
CA VAL A 229 12.90 12.23 -27.53
C VAL A 229 11.51 12.85 -27.41
N ALA A 230 11.03 13.02 -26.18
CA ALA A 230 9.75 13.65 -25.86
C ALA A 230 9.84 14.33 -24.48
N CYS A 231 9.02 15.36 -24.25
CA CYS A 231 8.96 16.04 -22.96
C CYS A 231 7.51 16.44 -22.65
N LYS A 232 7.00 16.02 -21.49
CA LYS A 232 5.67 16.39 -21.00
C LYS A 232 5.81 17.15 -19.68
N SER A 233 5.41 18.42 -19.68
CA SER A 233 5.28 19.23 -18.47
C SER A 233 3.85 19.19 -17.94
N PHE A 234 3.71 19.29 -16.62
CA PHE A 234 2.43 19.40 -15.92
C PHE A 234 2.63 20.12 -14.58
N PHE A 235 1.63 20.91 -14.18
CA PHE A 235 1.61 21.56 -12.87
C PHE A 235 0.91 20.67 -11.86
N GLN A 236 1.36 20.76 -10.60
CA GLN A 236 0.79 20.02 -9.46
C GLN A 236 0.81 18.49 -9.67
N ALA A 237 1.97 17.88 -9.40
CA ALA A 237 2.11 16.43 -9.30
C ALA A 237 3.06 16.12 -8.14
N ASP A 238 2.47 15.72 -7.01
CA ASP A 238 3.22 15.37 -5.81
C ASP A 238 3.74 13.92 -5.91
N ARG A 239 3.05 13.07 -6.70
CA ARG A 239 3.50 11.73 -7.12
C ARG A 239 3.21 11.49 -8.61
N VAL A 240 4.03 10.67 -9.26
CA VAL A 240 3.84 10.20 -10.65
C VAL A 240 4.13 8.70 -10.74
N GLU A 241 3.22 7.94 -11.35
CA GLU A 241 3.42 6.54 -11.72
C GLU A 241 3.72 6.45 -13.23
N MET A 242 4.78 5.73 -13.60
CA MET A 242 5.27 5.60 -14.99
C MET A 242 4.96 4.19 -15.53
N LEU A 243 3.97 4.10 -16.41
CA LEU A 243 3.40 2.85 -16.92
C LEU A 243 3.73 2.67 -18.40
N TRP A 244 4.76 1.87 -18.71
CA TRP A 244 5.12 1.52 -20.09
C TRP A 244 4.18 0.46 -20.70
N ASN A 245 3.98 0.54 -22.02
CA ASN A 245 3.41 -0.58 -22.78
C ASN A 245 4.45 -1.71 -22.96
N LYS A 246 3.99 -2.93 -23.23
CA LYS A 246 4.85 -4.14 -23.30
C LYS A 246 6.01 -4.07 -24.33
N ARG A 247 5.95 -3.13 -25.29
CA ARG A 247 6.98 -2.92 -26.32
C ARG A 247 7.94 -1.74 -26.03
N GLY A 248 7.73 -1.01 -24.93
CA GLY A 248 8.45 0.24 -24.65
C GLY A 248 8.24 1.34 -25.69
N SER A 249 7.19 1.26 -26.51
CA SER A 249 6.91 2.24 -27.58
C SER A 249 6.03 3.40 -27.12
N GLY A 250 5.47 3.30 -25.91
CA GLY A 250 4.56 4.28 -25.34
C GLY A 250 4.47 4.15 -23.83
N LEU A 251 4.27 5.28 -23.17
CA LEU A 251 4.31 5.47 -21.72
C LEU A 251 3.07 6.26 -21.29
N LEU A 252 2.39 5.78 -20.27
CA LEU A 252 1.38 6.54 -19.55
C LEU A 252 1.98 7.09 -18.25
N LEU A 253 1.64 8.33 -17.94
CA LEU A 253 1.95 8.98 -16.66
C LEU A 253 0.64 9.17 -15.92
N LEU A 254 0.47 8.49 -14.79
CA LEU A 254 -0.59 8.82 -13.84
C LEU A 254 -0.02 9.80 -12.81
N THR A 255 -0.44 11.06 -12.88
CA THR A 255 -0.03 12.12 -11.96
C THR A 255 -1.08 12.29 -10.87
N SER A 256 -0.65 12.60 -9.65
CA SER A 256 -1.57 12.87 -8.53
C SER A 256 -1.06 13.97 -7.60
N THR A 257 -1.97 14.78 -7.08
CA THR A 257 -1.72 15.66 -5.92
C THR A 257 -2.28 15.07 -4.64
N GLU A 258 -1.73 15.46 -3.48
CA GLU A 258 -2.30 15.10 -2.17
C GLU A 258 -3.42 16.06 -1.75
N VAL A 259 -3.29 17.35 -2.09
CA VAL A 259 -4.26 18.40 -1.77
C VAL A 259 -4.41 19.32 -2.97
N ASP A 260 -5.64 19.55 -3.43
CA ASP A 260 -5.89 20.53 -4.49
C ASP A 260 -5.74 21.96 -3.93
N LYS A 261 -4.84 22.73 -4.54
CA LYS A 261 -4.54 24.12 -4.18
C LYS A 261 -5.69 25.09 -4.54
N SER A 262 -6.67 24.64 -5.34
CA SER A 262 -7.94 25.37 -5.55
C SER A 262 -8.89 25.26 -4.36
N GLY A 263 -8.75 24.22 -3.53
CA GLY A 263 -9.69 23.87 -2.45
C GLY A 263 -10.91 23.05 -2.89
N ALA A 264 -11.09 22.76 -4.19
CA ALA A 264 -12.24 22.00 -4.69
C ALA A 264 -12.22 20.51 -4.27
N SER A 265 -11.03 19.90 -4.15
CA SER A 265 -10.88 18.50 -3.73
C SER A 265 -9.94 18.33 -2.52
N TYR A 266 -10.47 17.74 -1.45
CA TYR A 266 -9.70 17.32 -0.29
C TYR A 266 -8.81 16.09 -0.57
N TYR A 267 -9.06 15.36 -1.66
CA TYR A 267 -8.31 14.17 -2.08
C TYR A 267 -7.36 14.47 -3.25
N GLY A 268 -7.05 15.75 -3.49
CA GLY A 268 -6.27 16.18 -4.63
C GLY A 268 -6.96 15.94 -5.98
N ASN A 269 -6.16 15.92 -7.03
CA ASN A 269 -6.57 15.70 -8.41
C ASN A 269 -5.64 14.66 -9.06
N GLN A 270 -6.15 13.92 -10.04
CA GLN A 270 -5.40 12.93 -10.80
C GLN A 270 -5.58 13.14 -12.30
N ALA A 271 -4.49 13.09 -13.06
CA ALA A 271 -4.53 13.16 -14.51
C ALA A 271 -3.72 12.03 -15.14
N VAL A 272 -4.13 11.63 -16.34
CA VAL A 272 -3.38 10.67 -17.16
C VAL A 272 -2.79 11.41 -18.37
N HIS A 273 -1.48 11.30 -18.58
CA HIS A 273 -0.81 11.78 -19.77
C HIS A 273 -0.21 10.61 -20.55
N PHE A 274 -0.03 10.80 -21.86
CA PHE A 274 0.63 9.83 -22.73
C PHE A 274 1.89 10.44 -23.35
N MET A 275 2.93 9.62 -23.53
CA MET A 275 4.17 9.96 -24.25
C MET A 275 4.57 8.78 -25.15
N ALA A 276 4.89 9.06 -26.41
CA ALA A 276 5.37 8.07 -27.37
C ALA A 276 6.88 8.20 -27.62
N THR A 277 7.53 7.09 -27.97
CA THR A 277 8.95 7.09 -28.40
C THR A 277 9.20 7.76 -29.76
N LYS A 278 8.15 8.31 -30.38
CA LYS A 278 8.21 9.13 -31.60
C LYS A 278 8.24 10.65 -31.34
N GLY A 279 8.04 11.08 -30.10
CA GLY A 279 7.94 12.49 -29.73
C GLY A 279 6.53 12.95 -29.35
N ASP A 280 5.49 12.23 -29.78
CA ASP A 280 4.10 12.56 -29.47
C ASP A 280 3.86 12.61 -27.96
N THR A 281 3.18 13.65 -27.46
CA THR A 281 2.66 13.66 -26.08
C THR A 281 1.24 14.18 -26.02
N CYS A 282 0.41 13.60 -25.16
CA CYS A 282 -1.02 13.93 -25.03
C CYS A 282 -1.44 13.99 -23.55
N SER A 283 -2.61 14.57 -23.28
CA SER A 283 -3.31 14.44 -22.00
C SER A 283 -4.59 13.67 -22.28
N VAL A 284 -4.81 12.54 -21.60
CA VAL A 284 -5.94 11.66 -21.89
C VAL A 284 -7.24 12.35 -21.45
N PRO A 285 -8.22 12.57 -22.34
CA PRO A 285 -9.48 13.19 -21.96
C PRO A 285 -10.36 12.19 -21.20
N LEU A 286 -10.75 12.56 -19.97
CA LEU A 286 -11.64 11.77 -19.12
C LEU A 286 -13.04 12.40 -19.15
N SER A 287 -14.03 11.67 -19.66
CA SER A 287 -15.37 12.22 -19.92
C SER A 287 -16.29 12.28 -18.67
N LYS A 288 -15.73 12.18 -17.47
CA LYS A 288 -16.44 12.16 -16.18
C LYS A 288 -15.53 12.67 -15.09
N GLU A 289 -16.04 13.57 -14.25
CA GLU A 289 -15.32 14.15 -13.13
C GLU A 289 -15.11 13.14 -11.98
N GLY A 290 -13.96 13.24 -11.32
CA GLY A 290 -13.56 12.43 -10.18
C GLY A 290 -12.22 11.72 -10.37
N PRO A 291 -11.77 10.91 -9.39
CA PRO A 291 -10.45 10.31 -9.37
C PRO A 291 -10.23 9.23 -10.44
N VAL A 292 -8.97 8.90 -10.70
CA VAL A 292 -8.53 7.80 -11.57
C VAL A 292 -8.22 6.58 -10.71
N HIS A 293 -9.12 5.59 -10.72
CA HIS A 293 -9.02 4.38 -9.90
C HIS A 293 -8.02 3.37 -10.48
N CYS A 294 -7.93 3.27 -11.81
CA CYS A 294 -7.04 2.32 -12.47
C CYS A 294 -6.65 2.77 -13.88
N VAL A 295 -5.39 2.52 -14.24
CA VAL A 295 -4.85 2.62 -15.60
C VAL A 295 -4.14 1.31 -15.92
N LYS A 296 -4.43 0.66 -17.05
CA LYS A 296 -3.70 -0.54 -17.52
C LYS A 296 -3.54 -0.56 -19.03
N TRP A 297 -2.35 -0.92 -19.49
CA TRP A 297 -2.09 -1.27 -20.89
C TRP A 297 -2.69 -2.63 -21.25
N SER A 298 -3.22 -2.76 -22.46
CA SER A 298 -3.44 -4.07 -23.08
C SER A 298 -2.07 -4.71 -23.37
N PRO A 299 -1.87 -6.02 -23.14
CA PRO A 299 -0.65 -6.74 -23.55
C PRO A 299 -0.35 -6.66 -25.05
N LYS A 300 -1.36 -6.38 -25.89
CA LYS A 300 -1.20 -6.10 -27.33
C LYS A 300 -0.52 -4.75 -27.62
N ALA A 301 -0.33 -3.92 -26.58
CA ALA A 301 0.49 -2.69 -26.55
C ALA A 301 0.07 -1.56 -27.51
N ASN A 302 -1.15 -1.64 -28.05
CA ASN A 302 -1.80 -0.73 -29.00
C ASN A 302 -2.93 0.12 -28.36
N GLU A 303 -3.36 -0.23 -27.15
CA GLU A 303 -4.53 0.33 -26.47
C GLU A 303 -4.38 0.20 -24.94
N PHE A 304 -5.11 1.02 -24.20
CA PHE A 304 -5.11 1.01 -22.73
C PHE A 304 -6.51 1.31 -22.18
N VAL A 305 -6.81 0.80 -20.98
CA VAL A 305 -8.05 1.08 -20.26
C VAL A 305 -7.79 2.09 -19.14
N VAL A 306 -8.75 2.99 -18.92
CA VAL A 306 -8.81 3.85 -17.74
C VAL A 306 -10.15 3.66 -17.03
N VAL A 307 -10.11 3.50 -15.71
CA VAL A 307 -11.28 3.47 -14.83
C VAL A 307 -11.26 4.73 -13.97
N TYR A 308 -12.27 5.59 -14.10
CA TYR A 308 -12.23 6.96 -13.60
C TYR A 308 -13.61 7.54 -13.22
N GLY A 309 -13.57 8.67 -12.51
CA GLY A 309 -14.73 9.43 -12.08
C GLY A 309 -15.33 8.97 -10.76
N PHE A 310 -16.23 9.77 -10.20
CA PHE A 310 -16.96 9.40 -8.97
C PHE A 310 -17.84 8.15 -9.18
N MET A 311 -18.00 7.35 -8.12
CA MET A 311 -18.76 6.10 -8.17
C MET A 311 -20.26 6.35 -8.40
N PRO A 312 -20.95 5.60 -9.29
CA PRO A 312 -20.44 4.52 -10.15
C PRO A 312 -19.45 5.02 -11.20
N SER A 313 -18.27 4.40 -11.27
CA SER A 313 -17.17 4.90 -12.10
C SER A 313 -17.37 4.54 -13.57
N LYS A 314 -16.83 5.40 -14.43
CA LYS A 314 -16.73 5.16 -15.86
C LYS A 314 -15.50 4.28 -16.14
N ALA A 315 -15.58 3.45 -17.17
CA ALA A 315 -14.41 2.77 -17.72
C ALA A 315 -14.43 2.86 -19.25
N ALA A 316 -13.31 3.23 -19.86
CA ALA A 316 -13.18 3.37 -21.31
C ALA A 316 -11.84 2.82 -21.80
N LEU A 317 -11.87 2.27 -23.02
CA LEU A 317 -10.71 1.77 -23.77
C LEU A 317 -10.23 2.88 -24.72
N TYR A 318 -8.94 3.16 -24.73
CA TYR A 318 -8.30 4.26 -25.46
C TYR A 318 -7.22 3.75 -26.42
N ASN A 319 -7.07 4.42 -27.57
CA ASN A 319 -6.01 4.14 -28.54
C ASN A 319 -4.71 4.92 -28.21
N LEU A 320 -3.64 4.70 -28.98
CA LEU A 320 -2.37 5.46 -28.83
C LEU A 320 -2.45 6.96 -29.14
N LYS A 321 -3.56 7.47 -29.68
CA LYS A 321 -3.82 8.92 -29.84
C LYS A 321 -4.55 9.52 -28.62
N CYS A 322 -5.00 8.67 -27.69
CA CYS A 322 -5.90 8.98 -26.58
C CYS A 322 -7.36 9.25 -26.98
N ASP A 323 -7.80 8.75 -28.15
CA ASP A 323 -9.23 8.69 -28.51
C ASP A 323 -9.88 7.47 -27.83
N VAL A 324 -11.16 7.60 -27.43
CA VAL A 324 -11.95 6.47 -26.90
C VAL A 324 -12.33 5.51 -28.04
N ILE A 325 -11.83 4.27 -27.96
CA ILE A 325 -12.19 3.15 -28.85
C ILE A 325 -13.57 2.60 -28.47
N PHE A 326 -13.81 2.42 -27.16
CA PHE A 326 -15.00 1.81 -26.61
C PHE A 326 -15.28 2.29 -25.18
N ASP A 327 -16.56 2.38 -24.83
CA ASP A 327 -17.06 2.84 -23.55
C ASP A 327 -17.76 1.66 -22.86
N PHE A 328 -17.26 1.24 -21.70
CA PHE A 328 -17.86 0.15 -20.91
C PHE A 328 -19.02 0.65 -20.02
N GLY A 329 -19.46 1.91 -20.18
CA GLY A 329 -20.54 2.55 -19.43
C GLY A 329 -20.12 2.99 -18.03
N GLU A 330 -21.03 2.86 -17.06
CA GLU A 330 -20.76 3.12 -15.64
C GLU A 330 -21.01 1.87 -14.77
N GLY A 331 -20.30 1.73 -13.65
CA GLY A 331 -20.50 0.63 -12.72
C GLY A 331 -19.71 0.75 -11.41
N PRO A 332 -19.97 -0.12 -10.42
CA PRO A 332 -19.25 -0.13 -9.14
C PRO A 332 -17.89 -0.83 -9.30
N ARG A 333 -16.95 -0.19 -10.01
CA ARG A 333 -15.63 -0.77 -10.37
C ARG A 333 -14.47 0.18 -10.06
N ASN A 334 -13.37 -0.35 -9.54
CA ASN A 334 -12.14 0.39 -9.25
C ASN A 334 -10.88 -0.27 -9.84
N CYS A 335 -10.98 -1.46 -10.42
CA CYS A 335 -9.85 -2.19 -10.98
C CYS A 335 -10.17 -2.73 -12.38
N ALA A 336 -9.12 -2.88 -13.19
CA ALA A 336 -9.18 -3.50 -14.50
C ALA A 336 -7.99 -4.47 -14.68
N TYR A 337 -8.24 -5.61 -15.31
CA TYR A 337 -7.25 -6.67 -15.50
C TYR A 337 -7.42 -7.30 -16.89
N PHE A 338 -6.52 -7.01 -17.83
CA PHE A 338 -6.41 -7.78 -19.07
C PHE A 338 -5.84 -9.16 -18.79
N ASN A 339 -6.32 -10.18 -19.50
CA ASN A 339 -5.63 -11.48 -19.53
C ASN A 339 -4.28 -11.37 -20.28
N PRO A 340 -3.33 -12.33 -20.16
CA PRO A 340 -1.98 -12.22 -20.72
C PRO A 340 -1.92 -11.94 -22.23
N PHE A 341 -2.99 -12.29 -22.97
CA PHE A 341 -3.11 -12.08 -24.42
C PHE A 341 -3.74 -10.73 -24.78
N GLY A 342 -4.49 -10.08 -23.89
CA GLY A 342 -5.25 -8.86 -24.19
C GLY A 342 -6.47 -9.09 -25.08
N ASN A 343 -7.10 -10.28 -25.04
CA ASN A 343 -8.38 -10.53 -25.70
C ASN A 343 -9.57 -10.58 -24.73
N LEU A 344 -9.30 -10.81 -23.45
CA LEU A 344 -10.26 -10.68 -22.36
C LEU A 344 -9.84 -9.56 -21.41
N ILE A 345 -10.83 -8.86 -20.86
CA ILE A 345 -10.64 -7.92 -19.76
C ILE A 345 -11.67 -8.19 -18.65
N VAL A 346 -11.19 -8.22 -17.42
CA VAL A 346 -12.03 -8.13 -16.22
C VAL A 346 -12.09 -6.69 -15.74
N LEU A 347 -13.30 -6.19 -15.51
CA LEU A 347 -13.55 -4.93 -14.80
C LEU A 347 -14.19 -5.27 -13.45
N ALA A 348 -13.58 -4.81 -12.35
CA ALA A 348 -13.92 -5.30 -11.01
C ALA A 348 -14.02 -4.17 -9.97
N GLY A 349 -14.84 -4.39 -8.95
CA GLY A 349 -15.00 -3.55 -7.76
C GLY A 349 -14.59 -4.27 -6.49
N PHE A 350 -13.34 -4.09 -6.06
CA PHE A 350 -12.74 -4.79 -4.91
C PHE A 350 -12.45 -3.85 -3.72
N GLY A 351 -12.16 -4.43 -2.55
CA GLY A 351 -11.93 -3.69 -1.31
C GLY A 351 -13.23 -3.13 -0.71
N ASN A 352 -13.44 -1.82 -0.80
CA ASN A 352 -14.63 -1.15 -0.25
C ASN A 352 -15.89 -1.32 -1.12
N LEU A 353 -15.76 -1.95 -2.29
CA LEU A 353 -16.82 -2.23 -3.25
C LEU A 353 -17.32 -3.68 -3.10
N PRO A 354 -18.57 -3.99 -3.50
CA PRO A 354 -19.24 -5.24 -3.14
C PRO A 354 -18.74 -6.50 -3.87
N GLY A 355 -17.57 -6.47 -4.53
CA GLY A 355 -17.02 -7.61 -5.26
C GLY A 355 -17.68 -7.86 -6.62
N ALA A 356 -18.24 -6.84 -7.26
CA ALA A 356 -18.79 -6.99 -8.60
C ALA A 356 -17.66 -7.21 -9.64
N VAL A 357 -17.82 -8.20 -10.51
CA VAL A 357 -16.81 -8.58 -11.53
C VAL A 357 -17.51 -8.79 -12.86
N GLU A 358 -17.07 -8.06 -13.89
CA GLU A 358 -17.55 -8.21 -15.27
C GLU A 358 -16.42 -8.72 -16.17
N VAL A 359 -16.67 -9.78 -16.93
CA VAL A 359 -15.74 -10.30 -17.93
C VAL A 359 -16.21 -9.86 -19.32
N TRP A 360 -15.32 -9.27 -20.11
CA TRP A 360 -15.61 -8.74 -21.43
C TRP A 360 -14.64 -9.30 -22.49
N ASP A 361 -15.17 -9.63 -23.67
CA ASP A 361 -14.40 -9.84 -24.90
C ASP A 361 -13.99 -8.47 -25.47
N VAL A 362 -12.69 -8.18 -25.48
CA VAL A 362 -12.14 -6.89 -25.94
C VAL A 362 -12.34 -6.72 -27.46
N SER A 363 -12.27 -7.82 -28.21
CA SER A 363 -12.32 -7.80 -29.68
C SER A 363 -13.76 -7.69 -30.21
N LYS A 364 -14.71 -8.39 -29.57
CA LYS A 364 -16.15 -8.29 -29.88
C LYS A 364 -16.87 -7.16 -29.13
N ARG A 365 -16.22 -6.55 -28.13
CA ARG A 365 -16.76 -5.48 -27.27
C ARG A 365 -18.01 -5.90 -26.49
N GLU A 366 -18.06 -7.17 -26.10
CA GLU A 366 -19.26 -7.80 -25.52
C GLU A 366 -18.98 -8.35 -24.11
N LYS A 367 -19.94 -8.18 -23.19
CA LYS A 367 -19.88 -8.72 -21.82
C LYS A 367 -20.22 -10.22 -21.85
N LEU A 368 -19.25 -11.06 -21.50
CA LEU A 368 -19.37 -12.52 -21.49
C LEU A 368 -19.97 -13.04 -20.19
N ALA A 369 -19.58 -12.45 -19.06
CA ALA A 369 -20.00 -12.88 -17.73
C ALA A 369 -20.12 -11.71 -16.76
N ASN A 370 -20.96 -11.88 -15.74
CA ASN A 370 -21.10 -10.99 -14.60
C ASN A 370 -21.24 -11.89 -13.35
N LEU A 371 -20.34 -11.73 -12.39
CA LEU A 371 -20.27 -12.54 -11.17
C LEU A 371 -19.89 -11.68 -9.95
N LYS A 372 -20.02 -12.27 -8.75
CA LYS A 372 -19.70 -11.60 -7.50
C LYS A 372 -18.59 -12.33 -6.73
N CYS A 373 -17.39 -11.75 -6.77
CA CYS A 373 -16.23 -12.15 -5.99
C CYS A 373 -16.10 -11.19 -4.80
N ALA A 374 -16.90 -11.42 -3.76
CA ALA A 374 -16.82 -10.66 -2.50
C ALA A 374 -15.45 -10.84 -1.82
N ASP A 375 -15.14 -9.97 -0.86
CA ASP A 375 -13.99 -10.04 0.07
C ASP A 375 -12.58 -10.08 -0.58
N THR A 376 -12.51 -10.02 -1.92
CA THR A 376 -11.29 -10.19 -2.70
C THR A 376 -10.28 -9.07 -2.43
N THR A 377 -9.07 -9.45 -2.01
CA THR A 377 -7.92 -8.57 -1.79
C THR A 377 -6.87 -8.67 -2.88
N VAL A 378 -6.78 -9.83 -3.55
CA VAL A 378 -5.82 -10.17 -4.64
C VAL A 378 -6.59 -10.76 -5.82
N PHE A 379 -6.23 -10.34 -7.03
CA PHE A 379 -6.71 -10.91 -8.30
C PHE A 379 -5.50 -11.14 -9.22
N GLU A 380 -5.41 -12.31 -9.83
CA GLU A 380 -4.40 -12.61 -10.85
C GLU A 380 -4.99 -13.49 -11.97
N TRP A 381 -4.65 -13.21 -13.23
CA TRP A 381 -4.97 -14.11 -14.34
C TRP A 381 -4.01 -15.31 -14.34
N HIS A 382 -4.54 -16.50 -14.56
CA HIS A 382 -3.76 -17.70 -14.81
C HIS A 382 -3.02 -17.58 -16.16
N PRO A 383 -1.81 -18.14 -16.33
CA PRO A 383 -1.01 -18.02 -17.55
C PRO A 383 -1.69 -18.45 -18.86
N ASN A 384 -2.66 -19.38 -18.83
CA ASN A 384 -3.45 -19.76 -20.01
C ASN A 384 -4.42 -18.66 -20.49
N GLY A 385 -4.62 -17.59 -19.71
CA GLY A 385 -5.51 -16.47 -20.03
C GLY A 385 -7.00 -16.79 -20.05
N GLU A 386 -7.41 -18.02 -19.69
CA GLU A 386 -8.82 -18.41 -19.56
C GLU A 386 -9.31 -18.38 -18.12
N TRP A 387 -8.42 -18.65 -17.17
CA TRP A 387 -8.77 -18.75 -15.75
C TRP A 387 -8.21 -17.56 -14.97
N PHE A 388 -8.82 -17.22 -13.84
CA PHE A 388 -8.28 -16.23 -12.90
C PHE A 388 -8.50 -16.68 -11.47
N VAL A 389 -7.62 -16.25 -10.57
CA VAL A 389 -7.74 -16.47 -9.13
C VAL A 389 -8.18 -15.19 -8.44
N THR A 390 -9.08 -15.32 -7.48
CA THR A 390 -9.39 -14.28 -6.49
C THR A 390 -9.05 -14.82 -5.11
N ALA A 391 -8.29 -14.07 -4.32
CA ALA A 391 -7.97 -14.46 -2.94
C ALA A 391 -8.29 -13.36 -1.93
N THR A 392 -8.55 -13.81 -0.71
CA THR A 392 -8.81 -13.00 0.47
C THR A 392 -7.65 -13.23 1.44
N THR A 393 -6.77 -12.25 1.55
CA THR A 393 -5.47 -12.36 2.24
C THR A 393 -5.37 -11.46 3.46
N ALA A 394 -4.77 -12.00 4.51
CA ALA A 394 -4.41 -11.28 5.72
C ALA A 394 -3.07 -10.52 5.52
N PRO A 395 -2.82 -9.43 6.26
CA PRO A 395 -3.65 -8.84 7.31
C PRO A 395 -4.82 -8.00 6.80
N ARG A 396 -4.94 -7.76 5.48
CA ARG A 396 -5.93 -6.84 4.90
C ARG A 396 -7.37 -7.28 5.15
N LEU A 397 -7.67 -8.58 5.02
CA LEU A 397 -8.97 -9.14 5.43
C LEU A 397 -8.80 -10.55 5.99
N ARG A 398 -9.41 -10.78 7.16
CA ARG A 398 -9.36 -12.06 7.93
C ARG A 398 -10.64 -12.87 7.83
N ILE A 399 -11.77 -12.23 7.53
CA ILE A 399 -13.04 -12.88 7.22
C ILE A 399 -12.91 -13.46 5.80
N SER A 400 -13.55 -14.61 5.54
CA SER A 400 -13.54 -15.26 4.21
C SER A 400 -12.15 -15.57 3.64
N ASN A 401 -11.13 -15.70 4.50
CA ASN A 401 -9.73 -15.93 4.12
C ASN A 401 -9.56 -17.26 3.35
N GLY A 402 -8.80 -17.25 2.25
CA GLY A 402 -8.75 -18.34 1.27
C GLY A 402 -8.66 -17.85 -0.17
N PHE A 403 -8.82 -18.75 -1.15
CA PHE A 403 -8.77 -18.42 -2.57
C PHE A 403 -9.79 -19.21 -3.41
N LYS A 404 -10.12 -18.68 -4.59
CA LYS A 404 -11.07 -19.24 -5.55
C LYS A 404 -10.55 -19.08 -6.97
N VAL A 405 -10.67 -20.12 -7.80
CA VAL A 405 -10.27 -20.10 -9.22
C VAL A 405 -11.52 -20.16 -10.09
N TYR A 406 -11.61 -19.28 -11.07
CA TYR A 406 -12.75 -19.13 -11.98
C TYR A 406 -12.33 -19.24 -13.44
N HIS A 407 -13.25 -19.69 -14.29
CA HIS A 407 -13.18 -19.57 -15.75
C HIS A 407 -13.73 -18.22 -16.22
N TYR A 408 -13.28 -17.70 -17.37
CA TYR A 408 -13.77 -16.44 -17.97
C TYR A 408 -15.29 -16.41 -18.23
N SER A 409 -15.95 -17.57 -18.35
CA SER A 409 -17.42 -17.66 -18.43
C SER A 409 -18.13 -17.44 -17.08
N GLY A 410 -17.41 -17.07 -16.01
CA GLY A 410 -17.92 -16.87 -14.66
C GLY A 410 -18.13 -18.17 -13.86
N ALA A 411 -17.70 -19.33 -14.37
CA ALA A 411 -17.82 -20.60 -13.67
C ALA A 411 -16.75 -20.73 -12.58
N LEU A 412 -17.14 -21.09 -11.36
CA LEU A 412 -16.22 -21.40 -10.26
C LEU A 412 -15.64 -22.81 -10.49
N LEU A 413 -14.32 -22.91 -10.65
CA LEU A 413 -13.63 -24.17 -10.90
C LEU A 413 -13.12 -24.82 -9.60
N HIS A 414 -12.64 -24.00 -8.67
CA HIS A 414 -12.07 -24.45 -7.40
C HIS A 414 -12.24 -23.39 -6.30
N GLU A 415 -12.41 -23.83 -5.06
CA GLU A 415 -12.53 -22.98 -3.87
C GLU A 415 -11.81 -23.65 -2.70
N THR A 416 -10.90 -22.93 -2.06
CA THR A 416 -10.26 -23.31 -0.80
C THR A 416 -10.47 -22.21 0.22
N MET A 417 -11.22 -22.54 1.28
CA MET A 417 -11.30 -21.74 2.49
C MET A 417 -10.10 -22.08 3.39
N TRP A 418 -9.39 -21.06 3.89
CA TRP A 418 -8.19 -21.31 4.69
C TRP A 418 -8.53 -21.79 6.11
N PRO A 419 -7.77 -22.72 6.72
CA PRO A 419 -8.08 -23.26 8.05
C PRO A 419 -8.19 -22.21 9.15
N GLN A 420 -9.19 -22.36 10.01
CA GLN A 420 -9.41 -21.46 11.15
C GLN A 420 -8.20 -21.46 12.09
N GLY A 421 -7.71 -20.27 12.46
CA GLY A 421 -6.50 -20.10 13.28
C GLY A 421 -5.20 -20.03 12.48
N GLN A 422 -5.25 -20.22 11.16
CA GLN A 422 -4.18 -19.89 10.23
C GLN A 422 -4.58 -18.70 9.34
N GLU A 423 -3.63 -18.12 8.64
CA GLU A 423 -3.86 -17.02 7.70
C GLU A 423 -3.19 -17.28 6.35
N LEU A 424 -3.92 -17.14 5.25
CA LEU A 424 -3.37 -16.95 3.92
C LEU A 424 -2.81 -15.52 3.79
N LEU A 425 -1.51 -15.41 3.52
CA LEU A 425 -0.75 -14.14 3.51
C LEU A 425 -0.35 -13.69 2.10
N GLY A 426 -0.39 -14.58 1.10
CA GLY A 426 -0.11 -14.26 -0.29
C GLY A 426 -0.29 -15.47 -1.21
N ILE A 427 -0.59 -15.20 -2.47
CA ILE A 427 -0.59 -16.17 -3.56
C ILE A 427 0.05 -15.54 -4.80
N GLU A 428 0.61 -16.36 -5.69
CA GLU A 428 1.21 -15.95 -6.96
C GLU A 428 1.16 -17.12 -7.95
N TRP A 429 0.72 -16.90 -9.19
CA TRP A 429 0.85 -17.92 -10.23
C TRP A 429 2.31 -18.07 -10.68
N GLN A 430 2.70 -19.29 -11.04
CA GLN A 430 3.91 -19.52 -11.80
C GLN A 430 3.86 -18.74 -13.12
N GLN A 431 4.79 -17.82 -13.30
CA GLN A 431 4.93 -17.04 -14.53
C GLN A 431 5.53 -17.90 -15.64
N PHE A 432 5.40 -17.48 -16.91
CA PHE A 432 5.93 -18.22 -18.06
C PHE A 432 6.34 -17.27 -19.18
N GLN A 433 7.31 -17.68 -20.00
CA GLN A 433 7.72 -16.93 -21.19
C GLN A 433 6.55 -16.71 -22.17
N ASP A 434 6.55 -15.55 -22.83
CA ASP A 434 5.62 -15.22 -23.90
C ASP A 434 5.49 -16.34 -24.94
N LYS A 435 4.25 -16.62 -25.36
CA LYS A 435 3.88 -17.68 -26.33
C LYS A 435 4.05 -19.12 -25.82
N THR A 436 4.33 -19.35 -24.53
CA THR A 436 4.26 -20.70 -23.93
C THR A 436 2.84 -21.28 -24.04
N PHE A 437 1.82 -20.45 -23.81
CA PHE A 437 0.41 -20.77 -24.02
C PHE A 437 -0.12 -20.12 -25.29
N ALA A 438 -1.11 -20.74 -25.94
CA ALA A 438 -1.80 -20.19 -27.11
C ALA A 438 -2.90 -19.19 -26.70
N GLU A 439 -3.21 -18.22 -27.57
CA GLU A 439 -4.31 -17.27 -27.32
C GLU A 439 -5.66 -18.02 -27.28
N PRO A 440 -6.44 -17.93 -26.19
CA PRO A 440 -7.60 -18.78 -25.99
C PRO A 440 -8.78 -18.39 -26.89
N LYS A 441 -9.51 -19.40 -27.36
CA LYS A 441 -10.66 -19.23 -28.24
C LYS A 441 -11.91 -18.91 -27.43
N ILE A 442 -12.17 -17.62 -27.24
CA ILE A 442 -13.34 -17.11 -26.50
C ILE A 442 -14.65 -17.64 -27.11
N THR A 443 -15.38 -18.45 -26.34
CA THR A 443 -16.73 -18.92 -26.67
C THR A 443 -17.77 -18.34 -25.70
N LYS A 444 -19.07 -18.46 -26.04
CA LYS A 444 -20.19 -18.16 -25.13
C LYS A 444 -20.71 -19.39 -24.39
N ALA A 445 -20.00 -20.53 -24.45
CA ALA A 445 -20.39 -21.73 -23.74
C ALA A 445 -20.27 -21.49 -22.23
N LYS A 446 -21.31 -21.82 -21.47
CA LYS A 446 -21.23 -21.83 -20.01
C LYS A 446 -20.49 -23.10 -19.59
N HIS A 447 -19.29 -22.94 -19.04
CA HIS A 447 -18.61 -24.06 -18.41
C HIS A 447 -19.36 -24.45 -17.13
N GLU A 448 -19.43 -25.74 -16.86
CA GLU A 448 -19.90 -26.26 -15.57
C GLU A 448 -18.89 -25.90 -14.48
N GLY A 449 -19.38 -25.66 -13.26
CA GLY A 449 -18.56 -25.25 -12.13
C GLY A 449 -19.18 -25.67 -10.80
N ILE A 450 -18.35 -25.68 -9.75
CA ILE A 450 -18.76 -26.06 -8.40
C ILE A 450 -19.65 -24.99 -7.76
N LYS A 451 -20.47 -25.40 -6.78
CA LYS A 451 -21.24 -24.47 -5.94
C LYS A 451 -20.34 -23.94 -4.83
N SER A 452 -20.33 -22.62 -4.62
CA SER A 452 -19.65 -21.96 -3.50
C SER A 452 -20.18 -22.50 -2.16
N SER A 453 -19.28 -22.88 -1.27
CA SER A 453 -19.55 -23.33 0.11
C SER A 453 -19.84 -22.16 1.06
N GLN A 454 -19.39 -20.94 0.72
CA GLN A 454 -19.67 -19.76 1.53
C GLN A 454 -21.18 -19.47 1.61
N PRO A 455 -21.74 -19.16 2.81
CA PRO A 455 -23.15 -18.91 2.97
C PRO A 455 -23.58 -17.60 2.27
N GLU A 456 -24.62 -17.65 1.43
CA GLU A 456 -25.21 -16.43 0.87
C GLU A 456 -25.72 -15.52 1.99
N ALA A 457 -25.18 -14.30 2.07
CA ALA A 457 -25.67 -13.27 2.98
C ALA A 457 -27.18 -13.05 2.75
N SER A 458 -27.99 -13.27 3.79
CA SER A 458 -29.44 -13.42 3.63
C SER A 458 -30.08 -12.17 3.01
N LYS A 459 -30.81 -12.35 1.91
CA LYS A 459 -31.53 -11.28 1.18
C LYS A 459 -32.69 -10.62 1.98
N LYS A 460 -32.85 -10.99 3.26
CA LYS A 460 -33.77 -10.34 4.20
C LYS A 460 -33.15 -9.02 4.64
N ALA A 461 -33.84 -7.90 4.38
CA ALA A 461 -33.41 -6.59 4.86
C ALA A 461 -33.21 -6.61 6.39
N TYR A 462 -32.09 -6.03 6.86
CA TYR A 462 -31.75 -6.01 8.28
C TYR A 462 -32.89 -5.35 9.07
N THR A 463 -33.61 -6.16 9.84
CA THR A 463 -34.69 -5.69 10.71
C THR A 463 -34.07 -5.39 12.07
N PRO A 464 -34.04 -4.12 12.54
CA PRO A 464 -33.42 -3.76 13.81
C PRO A 464 -34.00 -4.59 14.97
N PRO A 465 -33.22 -4.90 16.03
CA PRO A 465 -33.65 -5.80 17.11
C PRO A 465 -35.01 -5.43 17.72
N HIS A 466 -35.30 -4.15 17.90
CA HIS A 466 -36.59 -3.63 18.38
C HIS A 466 -37.78 -3.98 17.46
N LEU A 467 -37.60 -3.81 16.14
CA LEU A 467 -38.60 -4.16 15.12
C LEU A 467 -38.74 -5.68 14.93
N ARG A 468 -37.67 -6.44 15.21
CA ARG A 468 -37.68 -7.90 15.20
C ARG A 468 -38.43 -8.45 16.42
N LEU A 469 -38.14 -7.95 17.62
CA LEU A 469 -38.84 -8.32 18.87
C LEU A 469 -40.34 -8.05 18.75
N LEU A 470 -40.73 -6.87 18.24
CA LEU A 470 -42.13 -6.50 18.02
C LEU A 470 -42.84 -7.45 17.04
N LYS A 471 -42.15 -7.90 15.96
CA LYS A 471 -42.67 -8.92 15.02
C LYS A 471 -42.69 -10.34 15.60
N GLU A 472 -41.84 -10.64 16.58
CA GLU A 472 -41.85 -11.90 17.34
C GLU A 472 -42.84 -11.88 18.52
N GLY A 473 -43.72 -10.87 18.61
CA GLY A 473 -44.74 -10.73 19.67
C GLY A 473 -44.17 -10.38 21.05
N LYS A 474 -42.90 -9.98 21.14
CA LYS A 474 -42.19 -9.69 22.39
C LYS A 474 -42.15 -8.18 22.60
N ASN A 475 -42.69 -7.71 23.73
CA ASN A 475 -42.69 -6.27 24.02
C ASN A 475 -41.24 -5.75 24.18
N PRO A 476 -40.75 -4.81 23.34
CA PRO A 476 -39.38 -4.30 23.41
C PRO A 476 -39.02 -3.59 24.72
N ASP A 477 -40.00 -3.10 25.49
CA ASP A 477 -39.79 -2.42 26.79
C ASP A 477 -39.10 -3.29 27.86
N LYS A 478 -39.03 -4.61 27.65
CA LYS A 478 -38.27 -5.55 28.50
C LYS A 478 -36.77 -5.62 28.18
N TYR A 479 -36.33 -5.05 27.06
CA TYR A 479 -34.94 -5.12 26.57
C TYR A 479 -34.29 -3.74 26.40
N LEU A 480 -35.06 -2.66 26.57
CA LEU A 480 -34.51 -1.33 26.83
C LEU A 480 -34.03 -1.26 28.30
N PRO A 481 -32.88 -0.62 28.60
CA PRO A 481 -32.45 -0.41 29.97
C PRO A 481 -33.41 0.57 30.67
N GLN A 482 -34.29 0.03 31.52
CA GLN A 482 -35.27 0.86 32.24
C GLN A 482 -34.59 1.78 33.26
N PRO A 483 -35.06 3.03 33.44
CA PRO A 483 -34.64 3.88 34.54
C PRO A 483 -34.92 3.20 35.88
N SER A 484 -33.91 3.16 36.76
CA SER A 484 -34.03 2.54 38.07
C SER A 484 -34.81 3.46 39.05
N ILE A 485 -36.15 3.39 39.02
CA ILE A 485 -37.12 3.62 40.12
C ILE A 485 -38.54 3.54 39.53
N PRO A 486 -39.45 2.68 40.04
CA PRO A 486 -40.87 2.72 39.68
C PRO A 486 -41.63 3.85 40.39
N GLY A 487 -42.65 4.43 39.74
CA GLY A 487 -43.75 5.13 40.42
C GLY A 487 -43.81 6.66 40.32
N LEU A 488 -42.70 7.35 40.05
CA LEU A 488 -42.75 8.75 39.63
C LEU A 488 -42.96 8.80 38.10
N ALA A 489 -44.08 9.35 37.66
CA ALA A 489 -44.29 9.67 36.24
C ALA A 489 -43.60 11.01 35.94
N PRO A 490 -42.44 11.03 35.23
CA PRO A 490 -41.15 11.28 35.90
C PRO A 490 -40.85 12.69 36.47
N ALA A 491 -41.75 13.19 37.32
CA ALA A 491 -41.59 14.25 38.29
C ALA A 491 -42.09 13.70 39.66
N THR A 492 -41.76 14.26 40.82
CA THR A 492 -41.21 15.59 41.17
C THR A 492 -40.01 15.50 42.13
N ALA A 493 -39.43 16.65 42.47
CA ALA A 493 -38.39 16.78 43.51
C ALA A 493 -38.99 17.20 44.87
N GLY A 494 -38.26 16.96 45.97
CA GLY A 494 -38.41 17.76 47.20
C GLY A 494 -38.66 17.02 48.53
N ALA A 495 -37.59 16.86 49.32
CA ALA A 495 -37.51 16.95 50.79
C ALA A 495 -38.66 16.51 51.73
N GLY A 496 -38.38 15.49 52.56
CA GLY A 496 -38.89 15.34 53.95
C GLY A 496 -40.22 14.57 54.15
N ALA A 497 -40.53 14.01 55.33
CA ALA A 497 -39.68 13.67 56.49
C ALA A 497 -40.37 12.65 57.43
N GLY A 498 -39.61 11.72 58.02
CA GLY A 498 -40.05 10.77 59.08
C GLY A 498 -40.80 9.50 58.60
N GLY A 499 -40.74 8.35 59.30
CA GLY A 499 -39.82 7.99 60.40
C GLY A 499 -40.22 6.77 61.25
N ALA A 500 -39.63 5.59 61.00
CA ALA A 500 -39.45 4.45 61.91
C ALA A 500 -38.59 3.38 61.19
N ASN A 501 -37.33 3.07 61.50
CA ASN A 501 -36.61 2.70 62.74
C ASN A 501 -36.62 1.19 63.07
N SER A 502 -35.57 0.47 62.66
CA SER A 502 -34.74 -0.34 63.59
C SER A 502 -33.46 -0.87 62.90
N ASN A 503 -32.33 -0.72 63.61
CA ASN A 503 -31.08 -1.50 63.64
C ASN A 503 -30.72 -2.54 62.53
N ASN A 504 -29.44 -2.74 62.18
CA ASN A 504 -28.30 -2.65 63.10
C ASN A 504 -26.95 -2.16 62.54
N ASN A 505 -26.12 -1.72 63.48
CA ASN A 505 -24.69 -1.40 63.43
C ASN A 505 -23.83 -2.65 63.08
N LYS A 506 -22.52 -2.62 62.77
CA LYS A 506 -21.44 -1.64 62.38
C LYS A 506 -20.26 -2.54 61.88
N ARG A 507 -19.09 -2.11 61.36
CA ARG A 507 -18.37 -0.82 61.25
C ARG A 507 -17.43 -0.87 60.03
N ASN A 508 -16.77 0.23 59.71
CA ASN A 508 -15.49 0.29 58.96
C ASN A 508 -14.51 1.10 59.85
N PRO A 509 -13.16 0.96 59.76
CA PRO A 509 -12.41 2.00 59.05
C PRO A 509 -11.05 1.58 58.41
N LYS A 510 -10.49 2.53 57.64
CA LYS A 510 -9.15 2.54 57.02
C LYS A 510 -8.00 2.60 58.04
N ASN A 511 -6.81 2.08 57.69
CA ASN A 511 -5.56 2.86 57.72
C ASN A 511 -4.33 2.18 57.04
N LYS A 512 -3.33 3.01 56.68
CA LYS A 512 -1.91 2.66 56.35
C LYS A 512 -1.08 2.57 57.68
N PRO A 513 0.25 2.24 57.77
CA PRO A 513 1.31 2.21 56.73
C PRO A 513 2.48 1.16 56.87
N ARG A 514 3.51 1.28 55.99
CA ARG A 514 4.98 1.00 56.17
C ARG A 514 5.52 -0.41 56.53
N GLY A 515 6.80 -0.65 56.14
CA GLY A 515 7.70 -1.72 56.62
C GLY A 515 7.59 -3.04 55.84
N VAL A 516 8.58 -3.60 55.11
CA VAL A 516 10.06 -3.67 55.13
C VAL A 516 10.65 -4.81 55.99
N ARG A 517 10.92 -5.94 55.29
CA ARG A 517 12.00 -6.96 55.46
C ARG A 517 12.09 -7.85 56.71
N LYS A 518 12.41 -9.13 56.42
CA LYS A 518 13.26 -10.09 57.16
C LYS A 518 12.72 -10.68 58.49
N ASP A 519 13.07 -11.90 58.93
CA ASP A 519 13.81 -13.03 58.28
C ASP A 519 12.87 -14.28 58.19
N VAL A 520 13.09 -15.58 58.51
CA VAL A 520 14.15 -16.45 59.12
C VAL A 520 14.03 -17.88 58.53
N HIS A 521 15.09 -18.70 58.60
CA HIS A 521 15.16 -20.09 58.10
C HIS A 521 14.47 -21.16 58.98
N ALA A 522 14.06 -22.26 58.36
CA ALA A 522 14.31 -23.65 58.82
C ALA A 522 14.43 -24.56 57.56
N VAL A 523 15.54 -25.26 57.24
CA VAL A 523 16.04 -26.59 57.73
C VAL A 523 14.96 -27.66 57.99
N ASN A 524 15.09 -28.94 57.57
CA ASN A 524 16.16 -29.73 56.91
C ASN A 524 15.61 -30.44 55.65
N GLY A 525 16.32 -31.19 54.79
CA GLY A 525 17.73 -31.62 54.63
C GLY A 525 17.76 -32.59 53.42
N GLY A 526 18.78 -32.61 52.55
CA GLY A 526 20.00 -33.46 52.68
C GLY A 526 19.85 -34.76 51.84
N ASP A 527 20.84 -35.26 51.09
CA ASP A 527 22.22 -34.79 50.86
C ASP A 527 22.81 -35.31 49.52
N ALA A 528 23.75 -34.51 48.98
CA ALA A 528 24.98 -34.87 48.22
C ALA A 528 24.90 -35.76 46.93
N ASP A 529 25.82 -35.71 45.96
CA ASP A 529 27.09 -34.95 45.75
C ASP A 529 27.29 -34.75 44.21
N SER A 530 28.31 -34.12 43.60
CA SER A 530 29.64 -33.59 43.99
C SER A 530 30.01 -32.31 43.20
N ALA A 531 31.18 -31.73 43.52
CA ALA A 531 31.91 -30.74 42.71
C ALA A 531 33.35 -31.30 42.39
N PRO A 532 34.47 -30.57 42.11
CA PRO A 532 34.74 -29.11 42.16
C PRO A 532 35.64 -28.48 41.05
N ALA A 533 35.84 -27.15 41.15
CA ALA A 533 37.01 -26.33 40.70
C ALA A 533 37.34 -26.23 39.18
N ALA A 534 38.12 -25.27 38.65
CA ALA A 534 38.78 -24.04 39.15
C ALA A 534 38.80 -22.97 38.00
N GLN A 535 38.88 -21.64 38.21
CA GLN A 535 40.09 -20.77 38.37
C GLN A 535 41.18 -20.96 37.28
N GLU A 536 41.87 -19.95 36.72
CA GLU A 536 41.97 -18.50 37.06
C GLU A 536 42.61 -17.61 35.94
N VAL A 537 42.59 -16.27 36.13
CA VAL A 537 43.60 -15.24 35.71
C VAL A 537 43.93 -15.00 34.20
N ALA A 538 44.41 -13.83 33.74
CA ALA A 538 44.08 -12.39 33.91
C ALA A 538 44.94 -11.51 32.93
N VAL A 539 45.00 -10.19 33.20
CA VAL A 539 46.04 -9.18 32.83
C VAL A 539 45.75 -8.22 31.65
N LEU A 540 45.69 -6.93 32.01
CA LEU A 540 45.92 -5.73 31.19
C LEU A 540 47.19 -5.02 31.70
N PRO A 541 47.85 -4.17 30.89
CA PRO A 541 47.86 -2.72 31.20
C PRO A 541 47.84 -1.82 29.93
N GLY A 542 47.63 -0.49 30.01
CA GLY A 542 47.18 0.35 31.14
C GLY A 542 47.82 1.75 31.18
N ALA A 543 47.03 2.82 31.00
CA ALA A 543 47.29 4.24 31.36
C ALA A 543 45.94 5.01 31.26
N THR A 544 45.39 5.76 32.24
CA THR A 544 45.83 6.96 33.02
C THR A 544 45.90 8.25 32.17
N LEU A 545 45.34 9.42 32.57
CA LEU A 545 44.67 9.84 33.82
C LEU A 545 43.62 10.98 33.60
N SER A 546 42.87 11.33 34.65
CA SER A 546 41.69 12.25 34.72
C SER A 546 42.09 13.72 35.09
N PRO A 547 41.22 14.66 35.58
CA PRO A 547 39.74 14.74 35.73
C PRO A 547 39.09 16.11 35.35
N VAL A 548 37.76 16.29 35.62
CA VAL A 548 37.14 17.41 36.42
C VAL A 548 35.59 17.53 36.21
N THR A 549 34.84 17.19 37.27
CA THR A 549 33.48 17.58 37.75
C THR A 549 32.35 18.16 36.85
N THR A 550 31.17 17.50 36.89
CA THR A 550 29.75 17.96 37.20
C THR A 550 29.22 19.35 36.73
N THR A 551 27.93 19.59 36.46
CA THR A 551 26.68 19.08 37.11
C THR A 551 25.51 18.76 36.15
N GLU A 552 24.41 18.25 36.71
CA GLU A 552 23.16 17.81 36.08
C GLU A 552 22.22 18.98 35.66
N ASP A 553 21.29 18.72 34.72
CA ASP A 553 19.85 18.80 35.02
C ASP A 553 18.99 18.07 33.95
N GLU A 554 18.02 17.25 34.37
CA GLU A 554 17.05 16.55 33.51
C GLU A 554 15.60 16.86 33.96
N GLN A 555 14.71 17.19 33.01
CA GLN A 555 13.27 16.80 33.02
C GLN A 555 12.61 17.20 31.69
N LEU A 556 12.27 16.23 30.81
CA LEU A 556 11.04 15.43 30.81
C LEU A 556 9.74 16.18 30.48
N LEU A 557 9.19 15.93 29.28
CA LEU A 557 7.82 15.39 29.18
C LEU A 557 7.56 14.64 27.87
N HIS A 558 7.09 13.39 27.99
CA HIS A 558 6.39 12.67 26.91
C HIS A 558 4.88 12.91 27.04
N GLN A 559 4.15 12.95 25.91
CA GLN A 559 2.72 12.60 25.93
C GLN A 559 2.19 12.14 24.57
N HIS A 560 1.24 11.20 24.61
CA HIS A 560 0.71 10.51 23.43
C HIS A 560 -0.37 11.32 22.70
N ALA A 561 -0.48 11.12 21.39
CA ALA A 561 -1.61 11.56 20.58
C ALA A 561 -2.54 10.38 20.23
N THR A 562 -3.85 10.55 20.42
CA THR A 562 -4.89 9.63 19.96
C THR A 562 -5.81 10.31 18.94
N PRO A 563 -6.36 9.57 17.96
CA PRO A 563 -7.08 10.18 16.83
C PRO A 563 -8.50 10.61 17.18
N ARG A 564 -9.00 11.63 16.48
CA ARG A 564 -10.42 12.03 16.47
C ARG A 564 -10.91 12.21 15.03
N ALA A 565 -12.09 11.66 14.74
CA ALA A 565 -12.78 11.79 13.46
C ALA A 565 -13.81 12.94 13.48
N ARG A 566 -14.20 13.44 12.30
CA ARG A 566 -15.50 14.09 12.07
C ARG A 566 -15.89 14.08 10.58
N ASN A 567 -17.15 14.39 10.30
CA ASN A 567 -17.84 14.15 9.02
C ASN A 567 -17.88 15.39 8.09
N GLN A 568 -18.29 15.13 6.84
CA GLN A 568 -19.16 15.87 5.90
C GLN A 568 -19.96 17.10 6.45
N GLN A 569 -20.42 18.10 5.65
CA GLN A 569 -20.50 18.26 4.17
C GLN A 569 -20.62 19.75 3.72
N GLU A 570 -20.48 19.99 2.40
CA GLU A 570 -21.12 21.03 1.53
C GLU A 570 -20.88 22.57 1.62
N ASN A 571 -20.23 23.08 0.55
CA ASN A 571 -20.66 24.08 -0.45
C ASN A 571 -21.31 25.44 -0.09
N ALA A 572 -20.64 26.53 -0.50
CA ALA A 572 -21.15 27.57 -1.44
C ALA A 572 -19.99 28.51 -1.86
N ALA A 573 -20.13 29.27 -2.97
CA ALA A 573 -19.05 30.09 -3.55
C ALA A 573 -19.40 31.59 -3.65
N ASP A 574 -18.37 32.46 -3.70
CA ASP A 574 -18.28 33.52 -4.73
C ASP A 574 -16.85 34.12 -4.85
N GLN A 575 -16.57 34.87 -5.93
CA GLN A 575 -15.30 35.58 -6.22
C GLN A 575 -15.48 37.11 -6.33
N PRO A 576 -14.42 37.93 -6.15
CA PRO A 576 -13.69 38.47 -7.32
C PRO A 576 -12.15 38.61 -7.11
N THR A 577 -11.45 39.24 -8.07
CA THR A 577 -10.02 39.00 -8.39
C THR A 577 -9.06 40.20 -8.23
N HIS A 578 -7.81 39.90 -7.82
CA HIS A 578 -6.55 40.62 -8.15
C HIS A 578 -6.35 42.09 -7.68
N PRO A 579 -5.13 42.71 -7.76
CA PRO A 579 -3.90 42.35 -8.50
C PRO A 579 -2.62 42.14 -7.66
N GLN A 580 -1.45 42.40 -8.25
CA GLN A 580 -0.09 41.96 -7.86
C GLN A 580 0.66 42.94 -6.93
N GLY A 581 1.75 42.49 -6.29
CA GLY A 581 2.85 43.38 -5.85
C GLY A 581 3.77 42.84 -4.75
N GLY A 582 5.09 43.08 -4.88
CA GLY A 582 6.05 43.14 -3.77
C GLY A 582 6.89 41.90 -3.45
N GLN A 583 8.19 41.96 -3.75
CA GLN A 583 9.23 41.21 -3.02
C GLN A 583 9.60 41.97 -1.73
N ALA A 584 9.93 41.26 -0.64
CA ALA A 584 10.54 41.86 0.55
C ALA A 584 11.40 40.82 1.30
N ASN A 585 12.52 41.28 1.86
CA ASN A 585 13.51 40.43 2.53
C ASN A 585 13.00 39.85 3.87
N GLY A 586 13.54 38.68 4.23
CA GLY A 586 13.38 38.12 5.57
C GLY A 586 14.21 38.88 6.60
N GLN A 587 13.55 39.58 7.52
CA GLN A 587 14.14 40.03 8.78
C GLN A 587 13.57 39.22 9.95
N ASN A 588 14.32 39.16 11.05
CA ASN A 588 13.99 38.28 12.18
C ASN A 588 12.80 38.82 12.97
N ILE A 589 11.60 38.32 12.65
CA ILE A 589 10.34 38.72 13.26
C ILE A 589 10.35 38.40 14.77
N SER A 590 10.33 39.47 15.59
CA SER A 590 10.20 39.40 17.05
C SER A 590 8.95 38.62 17.46
N GLU A 591 9.03 37.89 18.58
CA GLU A 591 7.85 37.23 19.14
C GLU A 591 6.69 38.20 19.42
N LYS A 592 7.00 39.45 19.76
CA LYS A 592 6.01 40.51 19.98
C LYS A 592 5.16 40.72 18.72
N ASP A 593 5.77 40.74 17.54
CA ASP A 593 5.09 40.90 16.25
C ASP A 593 4.32 39.65 15.81
N ARG A 594 4.72 38.47 16.28
CA ARG A 594 3.96 37.22 16.11
C ARG A 594 2.70 37.25 16.98
N LYS A 595 2.84 37.68 18.25
CA LYS A 595 1.75 37.84 19.21
C LYS A 595 0.75 38.92 18.74
N ILE A 596 1.21 40.11 18.35
CA ILE A 596 0.38 41.19 17.80
C ILE A 596 -0.43 40.73 16.58
N ARG A 597 0.20 40.06 15.59
CA ARG A 597 -0.51 39.55 14.41
C ARG A 597 -1.50 38.41 14.74
N SER A 598 -1.17 37.56 15.70
CA SER A 598 -2.08 36.52 16.19
C SER A 598 -3.35 37.11 16.82
N VAL A 599 -3.21 38.13 17.68
CA VAL A 599 -4.34 38.82 18.33
C VAL A 599 -5.16 39.61 17.29
N ALA A 600 -4.50 40.33 16.38
CA ALA A 600 -5.17 41.05 15.30
C ALA A 600 -6.00 40.12 14.39
N LYS A 601 -5.51 38.90 14.10
CA LYS A 601 -6.28 37.90 13.35
C LYS A 601 -7.54 37.45 14.10
N LYS A 602 -7.43 37.14 15.40
CA LYS A 602 -8.60 36.77 16.24
C LYS A 602 -9.69 37.86 16.23
N LEU A 603 -9.29 39.13 16.30
CA LEU A 603 -10.21 40.28 16.24
C LEU A 603 -10.87 40.42 14.86
N SER A 604 -10.14 40.15 13.76
CA SER A 604 -10.72 40.11 12.41
C SER A 604 -11.76 39.00 12.25
N ASP A 605 -11.48 37.81 12.78
CA ASP A 605 -12.42 36.68 12.78
C ASP A 605 -13.67 36.98 13.63
N ILE A 606 -13.52 37.66 14.77
CA ILE A 606 -14.66 38.15 15.58
C ILE A 606 -15.49 39.19 14.81
N LYS A 607 -14.86 40.12 14.08
CA LYS A 607 -15.58 41.10 13.24
C LYS A 607 -16.42 40.41 12.16
N LYS A 608 -15.91 39.33 11.55
CA LYS A 608 -16.67 38.50 10.60
C LYS A 608 -17.86 37.77 11.26
N LEU A 609 -17.66 37.21 12.46
CA LEU A 609 -18.75 36.57 13.21
C LEU A 609 -19.85 37.58 13.62
N LYS A 610 -19.47 38.80 14.02
CA LYS A 610 -20.43 39.89 14.26
C LYS A 610 -21.22 40.25 13.00
N LEU A 611 -20.55 40.36 11.84
CA LEU A 611 -21.21 40.68 10.57
C LEU A 611 -22.26 39.62 10.19
N ARG A 612 -21.89 38.33 10.26
CA ARG A 612 -22.81 37.19 10.05
C ARG A 612 -24.02 37.24 10.98
N ARG A 613 -23.81 37.54 12.28
CA ARG A 613 -24.90 37.73 13.24
C ARG A 613 -25.81 38.92 12.90
N SER A 614 -25.26 40.04 12.40
CA SER A 614 -26.08 41.17 11.94
C SER A 614 -26.81 40.91 10.61
N GLN A 615 -26.37 39.90 9.84
CA GLN A 615 -27.05 39.40 8.65
C GLN A 615 -28.12 38.34 8.97
N GLY A 616 -28.46 38.16 10.26
CA GLY A 616 -29.51 37.24 10.72
C GLY A 616 -29.06 35.80 11.00
N GLU A 617 -27.78 35.47 10.83
CA GLU A 617 -27.31 34.09 10.94
C GLU A 617 -27.19 33.62 12.41
N SER A 618 -27.70 32.41 12.69
CA SER A 618 -27.63 31.76 14.00
C SER A 618 -26.23 31.19 14.27
N LEU A 619 -25.49 31.83 15.17
CA LEU A 619 -24.13 31.41 15.56
C LEU A 619 -24.14 30.30 16.63
N GLU A 620 -23.22 29.33 16.52
CA GLU A 620 -23.00 28.32 17.55
C GLU A 620 -22.54 28.94 18.89
N LEU A 621 -22.78 28.24 20.01
CA LEU A 621 -22.31 28.62 21.34
C LEU A 621 -20.79 28.91 21.39
N ASN A 622 -19.99 28.13 20.64
CA ASN A 622 -18.54 28.33 20.52
C ASN A 622 -18.16 29.63 19.79
N GLN A 623 -18.97 30.06 18.82
CA GLN A 623 -18.78 31.30 18.07
C GLN A 623 -19.25 32.51 18.89
N LEU A 624 -20.39 32.38 19.60
CA LEU A 624 -20.86 33.38 20.57
C LEU A 624 -19.84 33.60 21.70
N ASN A 625 -19.22 32.54 22.20
CA ASN A 625 -18.16 32.66 23.21
C ASN A 625 -16.87 33.30 22.66
N LYS A 626 -16.53 33.13 21.37
CA LYS A 626 -15.46 33.92 20.73
C LYS A 626 -15.79 35.42 20.68
N ILE A 627 -17.03 35.80 20.37
CA ILE A 627 -17.46 37.21 20.40
C ILE A 627 -17.35 37.80 21.80
N LYS A 628 -17.73 37.06 22.86
CA LYS A 628 -17.57 37.53 24.26
C LYS A 628 -16.12 37.82 24.66
N MET A 629 -15.13 37.19 24.02
CA MET A 629 -13.70 37.37 24.30
C MET A 629 -13.07 38.59 23.60
N GLU A 630 -13.83 39.33 22.80
CA GLU A 630 -13.35 40.49 22.04
C GLU A 630 -12.67 41.55 22.90
N ALA A 631 -13.29 41.97 24.01
CA ALA A 631 -12.73 42.98 24.90
C ALA A 631 -11.34 42.58 25.42
N ARG A 632 -11.20 41.32 25.87
CA ARG A 632 -9.93 40.77 26.33
C ARG A 632 -8.86 40.78 25.23
N TYR A 633 -9.21 40.51 23.96
CA TYR A 633 -8.27 40.60 22.85
C TYR A 633 -7.95 42.04 22.42
N LEU A 634 -8.88 42.99 22.59
CA LEU A 634 -8.60 44.41 22.40
C LEU A 634 -7.62 44.92 23.47
N ASP A 635 -7.78 44.51 24.72
CA ASP A 635 -6.89 44.92 25.82
C ASP A 635 -5.53 44.20 25.76
N GLU A 636 -5.49 42.92 25.35
CA GLU A 636 -4.24 42.22 24.99
C GLU A 636 -3.50 42.96 23.86
N LEU A 637 -4.22 43.42 22.83
CA LEU A 637 -3.61 44.21 21.73
C LEU A 637 -3.14 45.60 22.17
N LYS A 638 -3.85 46.27 23.10
CA LYS A 638 -3.39 47.54 23.70
C LYS A 638 -2.12 47.33 24.52
N ALA A 639 -2.08 46.33 25.41
CA ALA A 639 -0.92 46.03 26.25
C ALA A 639 0.32 45.66 25.42
N LEU A 640 0.15 44.88 24.34
CA LEU A 640 1.22 44.56 23.39
C LEU A 640 1.69 45.78 22.56
N LYS A 641 0.91 46.87 22.51
CA LYS A 641 1.28 48.13 21.85
C LYS A 641 1.85 49.19 22.79
N LEU A 642 1.38 49.28 24.05
CA LEU A 642 1.90 50.22 25.05
C LEU A 642 3.24 49.79 25.67
N SER A 643 3.60 48.51 25.56
CA SER A 643 4.89 47.96 26.03
C SER A 643 6.03 48.20 25.02
N ALA A 644 6.02 49.35 24.33
CA ALA A 644 6.89 49.71 23.21
C ALA A 644 7.76 50.92 23.53
#